data_AF-A0A291QUN4-F1
#
_entry.id   AF-A0A291QUN4-F1
#
_cell.length_a   1.000
_cell.length_b   1.000
_cell.length_c   1.000
_cell.angle_alpha   90.00
_cell.angle_beta   90.00
_cell.angle_gamma   90.00
#
_symmetry.space_group_name_H-M   'P 1'
#
loop_
_entity.id
_entity.type
_entity.pdbx_description
1 polymer ?
#
loop_
_entity_poly.entity_id
_entity_poly.type
_entity_poly.pdbx_seq_one_letter_code
_entity_poly.pdbx_strand_id
1 'polypeptide(L)'
;MFAARLNFESLFYKHSWSFYILSALYFLLGIGGGIISKFSFPGMYHNAPYAIAFLEGLISLTAIFPITILVAQTFFREEDAGFASILYASPLTKWSYIGSKFVIVVMVSTAYMLFCLLGVALAHGLHLGSGNEYLAFNLMFYLYPFLLFVWPNVFLCAATIFSIAVVSRHKMSTYLSGLLLYVLYIVISLFSNSPVMANASPPSPEAMAWAARLDPFGLAALFEQSRYWSIADRNTKLFQLQGHLLVNRLFYTGIISILLCSVLWKFKMVTGNVVRRKRKAKQVSSIAAMLQSYVAVPVNAKGFLYHFRVIKSFVAIELDVLCKSISWILILVGWAFFLMIEIYSAIDSGIRIPEKFATTGLMVNTILSMSGIPMMLVILFYSNEITWKPKDVKIDALEQASPLSLLTRVVANWVTISCIPLLLITWSILIAIVMQCAYHHPVIEWEVYAELYYIVGLPAIISILLISSSTLFISKKYLSLGISMLLLFAFQSKLGKLIYLDHPLLRWAEYYGKIYSDMNAWGAYLPAFSIAMFYSFFLALLVFCLLMYVKKGRTWLGRWKIKPYFRYVTILACLGCAIFAYKLLAGDIRASRDARNAWKAAYEKKYRDKDRLPLLTVTKVRTNIDLYPSRNYYLVSGAYNLVNKNNIPIHEAWIAVDKDLQWKGLVLKGSKLSMQDDAFGQYKFTLDQPLQPGDSTKLLFEFEYHWYGNGNIDPFNAIVANGAFMRISNYYPSLGYQPGWEISAATDRKKWKLGPASPLKTLEDTLANPFPYKFIEWDATISTEQPQWVVGIGNLKAEWVSNNRHYFQYTSGDIPFRFALSSAEYKVAYGQFEDIGIAVYYHADHAWNVDSLISKSRKTLEYCQHNFGPYPYDTIRFAEISSFTRGFDATAYPATIFMNENSSFTVDTHADDEQDLVANLSSHELSHQWWGLAQLSPPEMEGGQVLTESLAMYTELMLYQHDYGKLKTEKLVSMHQQIYDTEKGLSEPRPLYRADPGSPFIYYNLGAVRMYRLSEIIGEASVNKALKNLLRMHAYPGQPATVLDLIDAFHRVSPLELHPKIDSLFME
;
A
#
# COMPACT_ATOMS: atom_id res chain seq x y z
N MET A 1 -40.91 1.77 36.96
CA MET A 1 -39.51 1.90 37.44
C MET A 1 -38.48 1.83 36.32
N PHE A 2 -38.46 0.78 35.49
CA PHE A 2 -37.49 0.66 34.38
C PHE A 2 -37.45 1.87 33.45
N ALA A 3 -38.62 2.32 32.94
CA ALA A 3 -38.70 3.49 32.05
C ALA A 3 -38.19 4.79 32.71
N ALA A 4 -38.49 5.00 33.99
CA ALA A 4 -37.99 6.16 34.75
C ALA A 4 -36.46 6.12 34.90
N ARG A 5 -35.88 4.92 35.14
CA ARG A 5 -34.43 4.77 35.20
C ARG A 5 -33.76 4.91 33.84
N LEU A 6 -34.36 4.38 32.78
CA LEU A 6 -33.88 4.58 31.42
C LEU A 6 -33.90 6.08 31.05
N ASN A 7 -34.95 6.81 31.44
CA ASN A 7 -35.01 8.26 31.25
C ASN A 7 -33.87 8.96 32.03
N PHE A 8 -33.61 8.56 33.28
CA PHE A 8 -32.48 9.06 34.06
C PHE A 8 -31.13 8.83 33.35
N GLU A 9 -30.89 7.62 32.84
CA GLU A 9 -29.68 7.32 32.08
C GLU A 9 -29.60 8.16 30.79
N SER A 10 -30.73 8.41 30.12
CA SER A 10 -30.79 9.27 28.93
C SER A 10 -30.46 10.74 29.22
N LEU A 11 -30.84 11.26 30.40
CA LEU A 11 -30.57 12.63 30.79
C LEU A 11 -29.06 12.89 30.91
N PHE A 12 -28.29 11.91 31.37
CA PHE A 12 -26.83 12.00 31.42
C PHE A 12 -26.23 12.30 30.05
N TYR A 13 -26.65 11.57 29.01
CA TYR A 13 -26.15 11.78 27.65
C TYR A 13 -26.68 13.06 27.01
N LYS A 14 -27.95 13.43 27.26
CA LYS A 14 -28.55 14.69 26.76
C LYS A 14 -27.81 15.93 27.25
N HIS A 15 -27.23 15.88 28.45
CA HIS A 15 -26.46 16.99 29.04
C HIS A 15 -24.95 16.89 28.79
N SER A 16 -24.50 15.81 28.14
CA SER A 16 -23.09 15.57 27.87
C SER A 16 -22.71 16.08 26.48
N TRP A 17 -21.92 17.15 26.41
CA TRP A 17 -21.36 17.67 25.15
C TRP A 17 -20.61 16.60 24.34
N SER A 18 -20.03 15.61 25.02
CA SER A 18 -19.33 14.50 24.35
C SER A 18 -20.24 13.69 23.43
N PHE A 19 -21.52 13.52 23.78
CA PHE A 19 -22.47 12.77 22.95
C PHE A 19 -22.72 13.46 21.62
N TYR A 20 -22.94 14.78 21.62
CA TYR A 20 -23.18 15.56 20.40
C TYR A 20 -21.93 15.65 19.53
N ILE A 21 -20.76 15.86 20.14
CA ILE A 21 -19.48 15.93 19.40
C ILE A 21 -19.19 14.59 18.73
N LEU A 22 -19.36 13.46 19.45
CA LEU A 22 -19.16 12.13 18.87
C LEU A 22 -20.20 11.83 17.78
N SER A 23 -21.47 12.21 17.98
CA SER A 23 -22.51 12.06 16.95
C SER A 23 -22.16 12.82 15.67
N ALA A 24 -21.71 14.07 15.81
CA ALA A 24 -21.25 14.88 14.68
C ALA A 24 -20.00 14.27 14.01
N LEU A 25 -19.08 13.71 14.79
CA LEU A 25 -17.90 13.03 14.27
C LEU A 25 -18.28 11.76 13.48
N TYR A 26 -19.21 10.95 13.97
CA TYR A 26 -19.71 9.78 13.24
C TYR A 26 -20.46 10.19 11.97
N PHE A 27 -21.23 11.27 12.01
CA PHE A 27 -21.88 11.83 10.83
C PHE A 27 -20.87 12.31 9.77
N LEU A 28 -19.84 13.05 10.18
CA LEU A 28 -18.75 13.47 9.29
C LEU A 28 -17.94 12.28 8.78
N LEU A 29 -17.72 11.26 9.61
CA LEU A 29 -17.08 10.01 9.20
C LEU A 29 -17.94 9.28 8.16
N GLY A 30 -19.26 9.31 8.29
CA GLY A 30 -20.18 8.81 7.27
C GLY A 30 -20.09 9.56 5.95
N ILE A 31 -20.07 10.89 5.99
CA ILE A 31 -19.86 11.74 4.80
C ILE A 31 -18.52 11.41 4.14
N GLY A 32 -17.45 11.38 4.94
CA GLY A 32 -16.12 11.01 4.47
C GLY A 32 -16.10 9.61 3.86
N GLY A 33 -16.75 8.64 4.52
CA GLY A 33 -16.96 7.29 4.03
C GLY A 33 -17.56 7.29 2.62
N GLY A 34 -18.73 7.90 2.44
CA GLY A 34 -19.42 7.96 1.14
C GLY A 34 -18.69 8.73 0.04
N ILE A 35 -17.80 9.68 0.37
CA ILE A 35 -16.95 10.39 -0.59
C ILE A 35 -15.72 9.56 -0.98
N ILE A 36 -15.11 8.89 0.00
CA ILE A 36 -13.81 8.20 -0.13
C ILE A 36 -13.98 6.79 -0.69
N SER A 37 -15.12 6.13 -0.47
CA SER A 37 -15.41 4.77 -0.94
C SER A 37 -15.48 4.72 -2.48
N LYS A 38 -14.31 4.72 -3.10
CA LYS A 38 -14.08 4.41 -4.51
C LYS A 38 -13.85 2.92 -4.60
N PHE A 39 -14.89 2.20 -5.02
CA PHE A 39 -14.72 0.81 -5.44
C PHE A 39 -14.04 0.84 -6.81
N SER A 40 -12.92 0.13 -6.94
CA SER A 40 -12.05 0.14 -8.12
C SER A 40 -12.60 -0.65 -9.31
N PHE A 41 -13.91 -0.96 -9.31
CA PHE A 41 -14.55 -1.79 -10.33
C PHE A 41 -15.24 -0.90 -11.37
N PRO A 42 -14.74 -0.85 -12.61
CA PRO A 42 -15.39 -0.12 -13.69
C PRO A 42 -16.87 -0.56 -13.80
N GLY A 43 -17.82 0.38 -13.81
CA GLY A 43 -19.27 0.10 -13.95
C GLY A 43 -20.03 -0.23 -12.65
N MET A 44 -19.37 -0.21 -11.48
CA MET A 44 -20.06 -0.33 -10.18
C MET A 44 -20.48 1.05 -9.64
N TYR A 45 -21.75 1.17 -9.22
CA TYR A 45 -22.28 2.41 -8.65
C TYR A 45 -21.87 2.58 -7.18
N HIS A 46 -21.56 3.80 -6.74
CA HIS A 46 -21.14 4.09 -5.36
C HIS A 46 -22.22 3.78 -4.30
N ASN A 47 -23.49 3.95 -4.66
CA ASN A 47 -24.65 3.65 -3.83
C ASN A 47 -25.32 2.32 -4.21
N ALA A 48 -24.58 1.40 -4.82
CA ALA A 48 -25.01 0.02 -5.03
C ALA A 48 -25.28 -0.69 -3.69
N PRO A 49 -26.24 -1.64 -3.63
CA PRO A 49 -26.54 -2.39 -2.41
C PRO A 49 -25.31 -3.14 -1.87
N TYR A 50 -24.46 -3.70 -2.76
CA TYR A 50 -23.19 -4.31 -2.35
C TYR A 50 -22.24 -3.30 -1.68
N ALA A 51 -22.02 -2.16 -2.33
CA ALA A 51 -21.11 -1.11 -1.86
C ALA A 51 -21.51 -0.58 -0.47
N ILE A 52 -22.80 -0.36 -0.27
CA ILE A 52 -23.34 0.12 1.01
C ILE A 52 -23.21 -0.96 2.10
N ALA A 53 -23.61 -2.21 1.82
CA ALA A 53 -23.50 -3.29 2.79
C ALA A 53 -22.04 -3.57 3.21
N PHE A 54 -21.12 -3.51 2.25
CA PHE A 54 -19.69 -3.61 2.51
C PHE A 54 -19.20 -2.48 3.42
N LEU A 55 -19.53 -1.23 3.09
CA LEU A 55 -19.15 -0.06 3.86
C LEU A 55 -19.70 -0.12 5.30
N GLU A 56 -20.99 -0.41 5.44
CA GLU A 56 -21.66 -0.54 6.74
C GLU A 56 -21.12 -1.71 7.56
N GLY A 57 -20.86 -2.85 6.93
CA GLY A 57 -20.24 -4.00 7.56
C GLY A 57 -18.88 -3.65 8.15
N LEU A 58 -18.01 -3.00 7.38
CA LEU A 58 -16.69 -2.57 7.86
C LEU A 58 -16.79 -1.51 8.97
N ILE A 59 -17.65 -0.51 8.81
CA ILE A 59 -17.86 0.52 9.82
C ILE A 59 -18.39 -0.10 11.12
N SER A 60 -19.21 -1.15 11.06
CA SER A 60 -19.75 -1.81 12.25
C SER A 60 -18.65 -2.43 13.14
N LEU A 61 -17.50 -2.81 12.59
CA LEU A 61 -16.35 -3.29 13.40
C LEU A 61 -15.83 -2.20 14.33
N THR A 62 -15.91 -0.93 13.90
CA THR A 62 -15.48 0.20 14.72
C THR A 62 -16.35 0.39 15.96
N ALA A 63 -17.56 -0.20 15.99
CA ALA A 63 -18.49 -0.12 17.12
C ALA A 63 -17.92 -0.68 18.42
N ILE A 64 -16.99 -1.64 18.32
CA ILE A 64 -16.35 -2.30 19.48
C ILE A 64 -15.74 -1.25 20.41
N PHE A 65 -15.00 -0.27 19.85
CA PHE A 65 -14.28 0.74 20.62
C PHE A 65 -15.17 1.70 21.42
N PRO A 66 -16.12 2.44 20.82
CA PRO A 66 -17.03 3.30 21.57
C PRO A 66 -17.91 2.48 22.53
N ILE A 67 -18.36 1.28 22.15
CA ILE A 67 -19.15 0.42 23.04
C ILE A 67 -18.34 0.04 24.28
N THR A 68 -17.08 -0.34 24.12
CA THR A 68 -16.21 -0.69 25.26
C THR A 68 -16.09 0.46 26.26
N ILE A 69 -15.91 1.69 25.74
CA ILE A 69 -15.83 2.89 26.57
C ILE A 69 -17.18 3.20 27.23
N LEU A 70 -18.28 3.14 26.47
CA LEU A 70 -19.63 3.41 26.97
C LEU A 70 -20.05 2.41 28.05
N VAL A 71 -19.75 1.13 27.88
CA VAL A 71 -20.00 0.11 28.90
C VAL A 71 -19.19 0.43 30.15
N ALA A 72 -17.89 0.67 30.02
CA ALA A 72 -17.03 0.96 31.17
C ALA A 72 -17.50 2.21 31.93
N GLN A 73 -17.84 3.29 31.21
CA GLN A 73 -18.32 4.53 31.81
C GLN A 73 -19.69 4.36 32.45
N THR A 74 -20.65 3.72 31.79
CA THR A 74 -22.04 3.63 32.28
C THR A 74 -22.20 2.61 33.39
N PHE A 75 -21.48 1.48 33.31
CA PHE A 75 -21.57 0.43 34.32
C PHE A 75 -20.84 0.82 35.62
N PHE A 76 -19.60 1.31 35.53
CA PHE A 76 -18.78 1.64 36.70
C PHE A 76 -19.04 3.04 37.27
N ARG A 77 -19.89 3.87 36.64
CA ARG A 77 -20.12 5.27 37.03
C ARG A 77 -20.38 5.49 38.51
N GLU A 78 -21.32 4.72 39.07
CA GLU A 78 -21.71 4.89 40.48
C GLU A 78 -20.71 4.25 41.45
N GLU A 79 -19.96 3.24 41.03
CA GLU A 79 -18.85 2.69 41.82
C GLU A 79 -17.69 3.69 41.89
N ASP A 80 -17.32 4.31 40.77
CA ASP A 80 -16.28 5.34 40.69
C ASP A 80 -16.62 6.59 41.50
N ALA A 81 -17.90 6.99 41.48
CA ALA A 81 -18.39 8.12 42.26
C ALA A 81 -18.56 7.80 43.76
N GLY A 82 -18.34 6.54 44.18
CA GLY A 82 -18.57 6.09 45.56
C GLY A 82 -20.05 6.06 45.97
N PHE A 83 -20.98 6.15 45.01
CA PHE A 83 -22.43 6.24 45.24
C PHE A 83 -23.15 4.90 45.16
N ALA A 84 -22.46 3.84 44.69
CA ALA A 84 -23.05 2.52 44.50
C ALA A 84 -23.70 1.93 45.77
N SER A 85 -23.11 2.15 46.95
CA SER A 85 -23.63 1.67 48.24
C SER A 85 -24.98 2.26 48.61
N ILE A 86 -25.16 3.56 48.39
CA ILE A 86 -26.42 4.26 48.64
C ILE A 86 -27.48 3.77 47.65
N LEU A 87 -27.09 3.62 46.38
CA LEU A 87 -28.00 3.20 45.34
C LEU A 87 -28.50 1.75 45.53
N TYR A 88 -27.63 0.84 45.95
CA TYR A 88 -27.98 -0.58 46.19
C TYR A 88 -28.83 -0.80 47.44
N ALA A 89 -28.86 0.16 48.37
CA ALA A 89 -29.74 0.13 49.55
C ALA A 89 -31.16 0.65 49.28
N SER A 90 -31.40 1.20 48.09
CA SER A 90 -32.71 1.71 47.67
C SER A 90 -33.63 0.59 47.15
N PRO A 91 -34.95 0.80 46.99
CA PRO A 91 -35.89 -0.22 46.50
C PRO A 91 -35.74 -0.56 45.00
N LEU A 92 -34.58 -0.27 44.40
CA LEU A 92 -34.31 -0.55 42.99
C LEU A 92 -34.27 -2.05 42.72
N THR A 93 -35.05 -2.50 41.73
CA THR A 93 -34.96 -3.87 41.25
C THR A 93 -33.74 -4.07 40.37
N LYS A 94 -33.13 -5.26 40.41
CA LYS A 94 -31.97 -5.61 39.57
C LYS A 94 -32.19 -5.27 38.10
N TRP A 95 -33.34 -5.67 37.55
CA TRP A 95 -33.72 -5.43 36.15
C TRP A 95 -33.82 -3.94 35.82
N SER A 96 -34.41 -3.13 36.71
CA SER A 96 -34.51 -1.69 36.49
C SER A 96 -33.15 -0.99 36.49
N TYR A 97 -32.19 -1.46 37.31
CA TYR A 97 -30.86 -0.86 37.41
C TYR A 97 -29.95 -1.30 36.26
N ILE A 98 -29.73 -2.60 36.09
CA ILE A 98 -28.74 -3.11 35.14
C ILE A 98 -29.28 -3.10 33.70
N GLY A 99 -30.58 -3.41 33.52
CA GLY A 99 -31.20 -3.47 32.20
C GLY A 99 -31.30 -2.09 31.55
N SER A 100 -31.57 -1.03 32.33
CA SER A 100 -31.60 0.33 31.80
C SER A 100 -30.22 0.81 31.33
N LYS A 101 -29.15 0.42 32.04
CA LYS A 101 -27.76 0.68 31.64
C LYS A 101 -27.35 -0.06 30.36
N PHE A 102 -27.80 -1.31 30.19
CA PHE A 102 -27.54 -2.04 28.96
C PHE A 102 -28.29 -1.39 27.77
N VAL A 103 -29.59 -1.14 27.93
CA VAL A 103 -30.43 -0.56 26.86
C VAL A 103 -29.93 0.82 26.45
N ILE A 104 -29.51 1.68 27.39
CA ILE A 104 -28.98 3.01 27.01
C ILE A 104 -27.68 2.88 26.20
N VAL A 105 -26.79 1.94 26.53
CA VAL A 105 -25.55 1.72 25.77
C VAL A 105 -25.87 1.26 24.35
N VAL A 106 -26.81 0.33 24.17
CA VAL A 106 -27.25 -0.13 22.85
C VAL A 106 -27.89 1.02 22.07
N MET A 107 -28.77 1.80 22.69
CA MET A 107 -29.44 2.95 22.04
C MET A 107 -28.44 4.02 21.58
N VAL A 108 -27.51 4.42 22.45
CA VAL A 108 -26.48 5.42 22.12
C VAL A 108 -25.55 4.92 21.02
N SER A 109 -25.12 3.66 21.09
CA SER A 109 -24.23 3.07 20.08
C SER A 109 -24.93 2.92 18.72
N THR A 110 -26.19 2.50 18.73
CA THR A 110 -27.03 2.46 17.52
C THR A 110 -27.22 3.86 16.93
N ALA A 111 -27.41 4.88 17.77
CA ALA A 111 -27.53 6.26 17.31
C ALA A 111 -26.25 6.76 16.63
N TYR A 112 -25.06 6.46 17.17
CA TYR A 112 -23.80 6.81 16.51
C TYR A 112 -23.67 6.17 15.13
N MET A 113 -24.00 4.88 15.01
CA MET A 113 -23.98 4.19 13.72
C MET A 113 -25.04 4.73 12.76
N LEU A 114 -26.21 5.12 13.26
CA LEU A 114 -27.25 5.75 12.45
C LEU A 114 -26.80 7.13 11.93
N PHE A 115 -26.11 7.93 12.75
CA PHE A 115 -25.52 9.19 12.27
C PHE A 115 -24.49 8.95 11.17
N CYS A 116 -23.69 7.89 11.29
CA CYS A 116 -22.78 7.49 10.23
C CYS A 116 -23.52 7.13 8.94
N LEU A 117 -24.55 6.29 9.05
CA LEU A 117 -25.42 5.91 7.92
C LEU A 117 -26.04 7.13 7.24
N LEU A 118 -26.56 8.07 8.02
CA LEU A 118 -27.12 9.33 7.51
C LEU A 118 -26.07 10.17 6.79
N GLY A 119 -24.83 10.18 7.28
CA GLY A 119 -23.71 10.85 6.61
C GLY A 119 -23.40 10.22 5.25
N VAL A 120 -23.37 8.88 5.15
CA VAL A 120 -23.18 8.15 3.89
C VAL A 120 -24.32 8.43 2.92
N ALA A 121 -25.57 8.28 3.39
CA ALA A 121 -26.76 8.52 2.58
C ALA A 121 -26.83 9.96 2.07
N LEU A 122 -26.42 10.94 2.89
CA LEU A 122 -26.33 12.34 2.47
C LEU A 122 -25.25 12.56 1.41
N ALA A 123 -24.05 11.99 1.61
CA ALA A 123 -22.97 12.11 0.64
C ALA A 123 -23.33 11.52 -0.72
N HIS A 124 -23.97 10.34 -0.73
CA HIS A 124 -24.49 9.72 -1.95
C HIS A 124 -25.66 10.50 -2.54
N GLY A 125 -26.62 10.96 -1.74
CA GLY A 125 -27.78 11.72 -2.24
C GLY A 125 -27.42 13.09 -2.84
N LEU A 126 -26.37 13.72 -2.31
CA LEU A 126 -25.83 14.98 -2.83
C LEU A 126 -24.74 14.80 -3.88
N HIS A 127 -24.39 13.56 -4.23
CA HIS A 127 -23.29 13.23 -5.15
C HIS A 127 -21.98 13.95 -4.81
N LEU A 128 -21.61 14.03 -3.53
CA LEU A 128 -20.42 14.78 -3.07
C LEU A 128 -19.08 14.16 -3.51
N GLY A 129 -19.08 12.91 -4.01
CA GLY A 129 -17.91 12.24 -4.54
C GLY A 129 -17.57 12.64 -5.98
N SER A 130 -16.28 12.56 -6.35
CA SER A 130 -15.81 12.84 -7.71
C SER A 130 -16.03 11.62 -8.64
N GLY A 131 -16.96 11.71 -9.59
CA GLY A 131 -17.26 10.66 -10.57
C GLY A 131 -18.76 10.43 -10.70
N ASN A 132 -19.27 10.33 -11.93
CA ASN A 132 -20.68 10.05 -12.19
C ASN A 132 -20.85 8.56 -12.45
N GLU A 133 -21.44 7.87 -11.48
CA GLU A 133 -22.40 6.78 -11.66
C GLU A 133 -22.97 6.48 -10.25
N TYR A 134 -24.04 7.20 -9.88
CA TYR A 134 -24.92 6.85 -8.74
C TYR A 134 -26.25 6.34 -9.29
N LEU A 135 -26.79 5.29 -8.67
CA LEU A 135 -28.17 4.84 -8.88
C LEU A 135 -29.15 5.87 -8.31
N ALA A 136 -30.42 5.76 -8.68
CA ALA A 136 -31.47 6.48 -7.98
C ALA A 136 -31.44 6.14 -6.48
N PHE A 137 -31.59 7.15 -5.62
CA PHE A 137 -31.55 6.95 -4.17
C PHE A 137 -32.64 5.95 -3.74
N ASN A 138 -32.21 4.86 -3.12
CA ASN A 138 -33.10 3.85 -2.57
C ASN A 138 -32.80 3.65 -1.08
N LEU A 139 -33.73 4.03 -0.21
CA LEU A 139 -33.57 3.93 1.24
C LEU A 139 -33.32 2.49 1.70
N MET A 140 -33.87 1.49 1.01
CA MET A 140 -33.68 0.08 1.37
C MET A 140 -32.25 -0.38 1.23
N PHE A 141 -31.46 0.21 0.32
CA PHE A 141 -30.05 -0.14 0.17
C PHE A 141 -29.20 0.25 1.38
N TYR A 142 -29.69 1.18 2.21
CA TYR A 142 -29.06 1.65 3.44
C TYR A 142 -29.67 0.97 4.68
N LEU A 143 -31.00 0.93 4.77
CA LEU A 143 -31.65 0.41 5.98
C LEU A 143 -31.52 -1.10 6.11
N TYR A 144 -31.54 -1.84 4.99
CA TYR A 144 -31.50 -3.30 5.03
C TYR A 144 -30.13 -3.84 5.51
N PRO A 145 -28.99 -3.40 4.97
CA PRO A 145 -27.69 -3.80 5.50
C PRO A 145 -27.47 -3.34 6.95
N PHE A 146 -28.02 -2.19 7.34
CA PHE A 146 -27.91 -1.70 8.71
C PHE A 146 -28.55 -2.67 9.70
N LEU A 147 -29.74 -3.17 9.38
CA LEU A 147 -30.44 -4.15 10.20
C LEU A 147 -29.80 -5.54 10.13
N LEU A 148 -29.20 -5.89 8.99
CA LEU A 148 -28.61 -7.22 8.75
C LEU A 148 -27.20 -7.37 9.35
N PHE A 149 -26.40 -6.30 9.36
CA PHE A 149 -25.00 -6.31 9.80
C PHE A 149 -24.79 -5.39 11.00
N VAL A 150 -25.10 -4.10 10.88
CA VAL A 150 -24.70 -3.09 11.88
C VAL A 150 -25.37 -3.31 13.23
N TRP A 151 -26.70 -3.44 13.26
CA TRP A 151 -27.44 -3.59 14.51
C TRP A 151 -27.12 -4.89 15.25
N PRO A 152 -27.08 -6.08 14.60
CA PRO A 152 -26.62 -7.32 15.24
C PRO A 152 -25.21 -7.19 15.81
N ASN A 153 -24.29 -6.50 15.10
CA ASN A 153 -22.92 -6.31 15.55
C ASN A 153 -22.83 -5.37 16.76
N VAL A 154 -23.60 -4.29 16.78
CA VAL A 154 -23.74 -3.41 17.96
C VAL A 154 -24.28 -4.18 19.15
N PHE A 155 -25.32 -5.01 18.95
CA PHE A 155 -25.90 -5.82 20.01
C PHE A 155 -24.91 -6.87 20.54
N LEU A 156 -24.23 -7.61 19.65
CA LEU A 156 -23.15 -8.55 19.97
C LEU A 156 -22.08 -7.91 20.85
N CYS A 157 -21.55 -6.76 20.42
CA CYS A 157 -20.49 -6.06 21.13
C CYS A 157 -20.97 -5.59 22.50
N ALA A 158 -22.11 -4.90 22.53
CA ALA A 158 -22.66 -4.36 23.76
C ALA A 158 -22.97 -5.47 24.76
N ALA A 159 -23.64 -6.55 24.34
CA ALA A 159 -24.03 -7.63 25.23
C ALA A 159 -22.83 -8.42 25.75
N THR A 160 -21.82 -8.68 24.92
CA THR A 160 -20.61 -9.41 25.33
C THR A 160 -19.78 -8.58 26.31
N ILE A 161 -19.43 -7.34 25.95
CA ILE A 161 -18.59 -6.47 26.78
C ILE A 161 -19.32 -6.11 28.08
N PHE A 162 -20.62 -5.84 28.02
CA PHE A 162 -21.43 -5.59 29.22
C PHE A 162 -21.52 -6.83 30.11
N SER A 163 -21.71 -8.02 29.54
CA SER A 163 -21.71 -9.27 30.32
C SER A 163 -20.39 -9.47 31.06
N ILE A 164 -19.26 -9.21 30.40
CA ILE A 164 -17.93 -9.31 31.01
C ILE A 164 -17.75 -8.24 32.08
N ALA A 165 -18.19 -7.00 31.86
CA ALA A 165 -18.16 -5.94 32.88
C ALA A 165 -18.92 -6.34 34.15
N VAL A 166 -20.11 -6.93 33.98
CA VAL A 166 -20.98 -7.35 35.08
C VAL A 166 -20.38 -8.51 35.87
N VAL A 167 -19.81 -9.50 35.20
CA VAL A 167 -19.21 -10.69 35.83
C VAL A 167 -17.88 -10.36 36.49
N SER A 168 -16.99 -9.67 35.78
CA SER A 168 -15.64 -9.36 36.27
C SER A 168 -15.63 -8.28 37.35
N ARG A 169 -16.59 -7.35 37.30
CA ARG A 169 -16.58 -6.08 38.07
C ARG A 169 -15.22 -5.38 38.04
N HIS A 170 -14.51 -5.51 36.92
CA HIS A 170 -13.17 -4.99 36.79
C HIS A 170 -12.99 -4.34 35.43
N LYS A 171 -12.69 -3.05 35.41
CA LYS A 171 -12.55 -2.25 34.18
C LYS A 171 -11.56 -2.86 33.19
N MET A 172 -10.47 -3.47 33.65
CA MET A 172 -9.48 -4.12 32.77
C MET A 172 -10.10 -5.24 31.95
N SER A 173 -10.95 -6.07 32.55
CA SER A 173 -11.59 -7.18 31.86
C SER A 173 -12.56 -6.67 30.80
N THR A 174 -13.25 -5.55 31.06
CA THR A 174 -14.10 -4.86 30.07
C THR A 174 -13.27 -4.35 28.89
N TYR A 175 -12.18 -3.63 29.13
CA TYR A 175 -11.33 -3.14 28.04
C TYR A 175 -10.67 -4.28 27.24
N LEU A 176 -10.15 -5.29 27.94
CA LEU A 176 -9.54 -6.46 27.32
C LEU A 176 -10.56 -7.24 26.47
N SER A 177 -11.83 -7.30 26.88
CA SER A 177 -12.87 -7.98 26.10
C SER A 177 -13.15 -7.32 24.75
N GLY A 178 -13.12 -5.99 24.67
CA GLY A 178 -13.24 -5.28 23.40
C GLY A 178 -12.07 -5.60 22.48
N LEU A 179 -10.84 -5.57 23.02
CA LEU A 179 -9.63 -5.94 22.26
C LEU A 179 -9.71 -7.39 21.77
N LEU A 180 -10.06 -8.35 22.63
CA LEU A 180 -10.16 -9.77 22.29
C LEU A 180 -11.26 -10.05 21.25
N LEU A 181 -12.38 -9.32 21.27
CA LEU A 181 -13.40 -9.43 20.22
C LEU A 181 -12.89 -8.98 18.86
N TYR A 182 -12.10 -7.91 18.83
CA TYR A 182 -11.50 -7.43 17.59
C TYR A 182 -10.40 -8.39 17.09
N VAL A 183 -9.56 -8.89 17.99
CA VAL A 183 -8.57 -9.95 17.73
C VAL A 183 -9.24 -11.17 17.12
N LEU A 184 -10.34 -11.64 17.71
CA LEU A 184 -11.10 -12.80 17.22
C LEU A 184 -11.60 -12.59 15.78
N TYR A 185 -12.16 -11.41 15.48
CA TYR A 185 -12.57 -11.07 14.11
C TYR A 185 -11.38 -11.12 13.15
N ILE A 186 -10.26 -10.52 13.54
CA ILE A 186 -9.05 -10.45 12.73
C ILE A 186 -8.52 -11.84 12.39
N VAL A 187 -8.42 -12.75 13.38
CA VAL A 187 -7.99 -14.15 13.12
C VAL A 187 -8.93 -14.84 12.14
N ILE A 188 -10.25 -14.69 12.28
CA ILE A 188 -11.21 -15.32 11.38
C ILE A 188 -11.16 -14.69 9.98
N SER A 189 -10.83 -13.40 9.90
CA SER A 189 -10.74 -12.68 8.63
C SER A 189 -9.59 -13.13 7.73
N LEU A 190 -8.54 -13.74 8.30
CA LEU A 190 -7.47 -14.41 7.54
C LEU A 190 -8.03 -15.51 6.63
N PHE A 191 -9.17 -16.09 7.00
CA PHE A 191 -9.82 -17.17 6.26
C PHE A 191 -11.03 -16.71 5.44
N SER A 192 -11.30 -15.40 5.30
CA SER A 192 -12.59 -14.90 4.78
C SER A 192 -12.55 -14.06 3.50
N ASN A 193 -11.45 -14.08 2.73
CA ASN A 193 -11.24 -13.23 1.54
C ASN A 193 -11.50 -11.74 1.84
N SER A 194 -11.25 -11.34 3.09
CA SER A 194 -11.54 -10.00 3.56
C SER A 194 -10.53 -9.02 2.96
N PRO A 195 -10.95 -7.95 2.28
CA PRO A 195 -10.05 -6.93 1.77
C PRO A 195 -9.41 -6.08 2.88
N VAL A 196 -9.75 -6.32 4.15
CA VAL A 196 -9.00 -5.79 5.31
C VAL A 196 -7.64 -6.48 5.42
N MET A 197 -7.53 -7.72 4.95
CA MET A 197 -6.27 -8.46 4.84
C MET A 197 -5.69 -8.24 3.45
N ALA A 198 -4.85 -7.22 3.33
CA ALA A 198 -4.13 -6.96 2.10
C ALA A 198 -3.24 -8.16 1.75
N ASN A 199 -3.23 -8.56 0.47
CA ASN A 199 -2.44 -9.68 -0.07
C ASN A 199 -2.81 -11.10 0.43
N ALA A 200 -3.85 -11.26 1.25
CA ALA A 200 -4.34 -12.59 1.60
C ALA A 200 -4.88 -13.27 0.34
N SER A 201 -4.40 -14.48 0.07
CA SER A 201 -4.91 -15.25 -1.05
C SER A 201 -6.36 -15.66 -0.85
N PRO A 202 -7.12 -15.84 -1.95
CA PRO A 202 -8.51 -16.26 -1.84
C PRO A 202 -8.57 -17.59 -1.06
N PRO A 203 -9.25 -17.66 0.09
CA PRO A 203 -9.33 -18.88 0.90
C PRO A 203 -10.09 -19.97 0.13
N SER A 204 -9.78 -21.23 0.42
CA SER A 204 -10.54 -22.37 -0.12
C SER A 204 -12.04 -22.21 0.19
N PRO A 205 -12.94 -22.74 -0.66
CA PRO A 205 -14.37 -22.70 -0.39
C PRO A 205 -14.74 -23.23 1.01
N GLU A 206 -14.05 -24.27 1.49
CA GLU A 206 -14.26 -24.85 2.81
C GLU A 206 -13.82 -23.90 3.93
N ALA A 207 -12.64 -23.28 3.81
CA ALA A 207 -12.15 -22.32 4.78
C ALA A 207 -13.09 -21.10 4.85
N MET A 208 -13.55 -20.63 3.69
CA MET A 208 -14.50 -19.52 3.60
C MET A 208 -15.86 -19.87 4.25
N ALA A 209 -16.38 -21.08 4.02
CA ALA A 209 -17.62 -21.54 4.64
C ALA A 209 -17.51 -21.66 6.17
N TRP A 210 -16.34 -22.07 6.69
CA TRP A 210 -16.07 -22.04 8.13
C TRP A 210 -15.97 -20.63 8.66
N ALA A 211 -15.23 -19.75 7.97
CA ALA A 211 -15.12 -18.34 8.35
C ALA A 211 -16.49 -17.65 8.35
N ALA A 212 -17.34 -17.90 7.35
CA ALA A 212 -18.70 -17.37 7.26
C ALA A 212 -19.57 -17.75 8.45
N ARG A 213 -19.42 -18.97 8.98
CA ARG A 213 -20.15 -19.44 10.17
C ARG A 213 -19.55 -18.87 11.46
N LEU A 214 -18.22 -18.84 11.57
CA LEU A 214 -17.52 -18.50 12.80
C LEU A 214 -17.29 -17.00 12.97
N ASP A 215 -17.36 -16.17 11.94
CA ASP A 215 -17.13 -14.73 12.06
C ASP A 215 -18.24 -14.06 12.90
N PRO A 216 -17.94 -13.53 14.09
CA PRO A 216 -18.95 -12.90 14.94
C PRO A 216 -19.63 -11.70 14.29
N PHE A 217 -18.97 -11.01 13.35
CA PHE A 217 -19.51 -9.84 12.66
C PHE A 217 -20.25 -10.19 11.36
N GLY A 218 -20.13 -11.43 10.88
CA GLY A 218 -20.75 -11.95 9.65
C GLY A 218 -20.29 -11.29 8.35
N LEU A 219 -19.13 -10.64 8.35
CA LEU A 219 -18.48 -10.11 7.16
C LEU A 219 -17.96 -11.24 6.26
N ALA A 220 -17.45 -12.32 6.84
CA ALA A 220 -17.04 -13.50 6.08
C ALA A 220 -18.20 -14.09 5.26
N ALA A 221 -19.41 -14.12 5.84
CA ALA A 221 -20.61 -14.56 5.15
C ALA A 221 -21.08 -13.57 4.06
N LEU A 222 -20.82 -12.27 4.25
CA LEU A 222 -21.01 -11.26 3.21
C LEU A 222 -20.11 -11.57 2.01
N PHE A 223 -18.81 -11.77 2.23
CA PHE A 223 -17.85 -12.07 1.16
C PHE A 223 -18.14 -13.38 0.44
N GLU A 224 -18.53 -14.42 1.19
CA GLU A 224 -18.92 -15.71 0.63
C GLU A 224 -20.12 -15.59 -0.32
N GLN A 225 -21.19 -14.93 0.11
CA GLN A 225 -22.42 -14.81 -0.69
C GLN A 225 -22.20 -13.97 -1.96
N SER A 226 -21.35 -12.95 -1.89
CA SER A 226 -21.05 -12.06 -3.02
C SER A 226 -19.92 -12.52 -3.94
N ARG A 227 -19.23 -13.62 -3.59
CA ARG A 227 -17.99 -14.07 -4.25
C ARG A 227 -18.14 -14.16 -5.78
N TYR A 228 -19.26 -14.71 -6.23
CA TYR A 228 -19.54 -14.95 -7.66
C TYR A 228 -20.49 -13.92 -8.29
N TRP A 229 -20.79 -12.81 -7.60
CA TRP A 229 -21.67 -11.78 -8.15
C TRP A 229 -20.95 -10.99 -9.25
N SER A 230 -21.61 -10.87 -10.40
CA SER A 230 -21.23 -9.94 -11.47
C SER A 230 -21.39 -8.47 -11.03
N ILE A 231 -20.85 -7.53 -11.79
CA ILE A 231 -21.07 -6.09 -11.54
C ILE A 231 -22.57 -5.75 -11.55
N ALA A 232 -23.33 -6.30 -12.50
CA ALA A 232 -24.78 -6.10 -12.58
C ALA A 232 -25.50 -6.62 -11.32
N ASP A 233 -25.08 -7.78 -10.82
CA ASP A 233 -25.60 -8.36 -9.58
C ASP A 233 -25.27 -7.47 -8.38
N ARG A 234 -24.02 -7.01 -8.24
CA ARG A 234 -23.60 -6.14 -7.14
C ARG A 234 -24.35 -4.80 -7.13
N ASN A 235 -24.75 -4.32 -8.30
CA ASN A 235 -25.52 -3.10 -8.49
C ASN A 235 -27.01 -3.24 -8.15
N THR A 236 -27.57 -4.45 -8.13
CA THR A 236 -29.03 -4.66 -8.05
C THR A 236 -29.49 -5.61 -6.95
N LYS A 237 -28.71 -6.64 -6.61
CA LYS A 237 -29.06 -7.67 -5.63
C LYS A 237 -28.80 -7.18 -4.20
N LEU A 238 -29.79 -7.38 -3.34
CA LEU A 238 -29.63 -7.30 -1.90
C LEU A 238 -29.13 -8.64 -1.35
N PHE A 239 -28.34 -8.59 -0.28
CA PHE A 239 -27.93 -9.79 0.46
C PHE A 239 -29.14 -10.55 0.97
N GLN A 240 -29.08 -11.88 0.95
CA GLN A 240 -30.18 -12.74 1.38
C GLN A 240 -29.81 -13.41 2.69
N LEU A 241 -30.68 -13.32 3.69
CA LEU A 241 -30.53 -13.99 4.98
C LEU A 241 -30.79 -15.51 4.85
N GLN A 242 -29.87 -16.21 4.19
CA GLN A 242 -29.92 -17.66 3.94
C GLN A 242 -28.53 -18.29 4.07
N GLY A 243 -28.44 -19.62 4.00
CA GLY A 243 -27.18 -20.34 4.06
C GLY A 243 -26.37 -20.01 5.33
N HIS A 244 -25.05 -19.86 5.18
CA HIS A 244 -24.16 -19.58 6.31
C HIS A 244 -24.42 -18.23 6.97
N LEU A 245 -24.91 -17.21 6.24
CA LEU A 245 -25.27 -15.92 6.84
C LEU A 245 -26.43 -16.06 7.83
N LEU A 246 -27.47 -16.83 7.50
CA LEU A 246 -28.58 -17.10 8.41
C LEU A 246 -28.11 -17.87 9.65
N VAL A 247 -27.32 -18.94 9.44
CA VAL A 247 -26.76 -19.76 10.53
C VAL A 247 -25.92 -18.89 11.47
N ASN A 248 -25.05 -18.05 10.92
CA ASN A 248 -24.24 -17.11 11.67
C ASN A 248 -25.09 -16.15 12.52
N ARG A 249 -26.08 -15.50 11.90
CA ARG A 249 -26.94 -14.52 12.59
C ARG A 249 -27.74 -15.15 13.71
N LEU A 250 -28.33 -16.33 13.48
CA LEU A 250 -29.06 -17.06 14.52
C LEU A 250 -28.15 -17.53 15.65
N PHE A 251 -26.97 -18.06 15.31
CA PHE A 251 -26.01 -18.57 16.29
C PHE A 251 -25.54 -17.46 17.24
N TYR A 252 -25.01 -16.36 16.69
CA TYR A 252 -24.45 -15.29 17.51
C TYR A 252 -25.52 -14.52 18.28
N THR A 253 -26.63 -14.14 17.65
CA THR A 253 -27.71 -13.44 18.37
C THR A 253 -28.33 -14.33 19.46
N GLY A 254 -28.49 -15.63 19.19
CA GLY A 254 -28.99 -16.62 20.15
C GLY A 254 -28.05 -16.81 21.35
N ILE A 255 -26.79 -17.16 21.10
CA ILE A 255 -25.83 -17.47 22.17
C ILE A 255 -25.56 -16.25 23.07
N ILE A 256 -25.53 -15.06 22.49
CA ILE A 256 -25.27 -13.81 23.23
C ILE A 256 -26.50 -13.37 24.02
N SER A 257 -27.70 -13.58 23.49
CA SER A 257 -28.93 -13.34 24.25
C SER A 257 -28.99 -14.28 25.47
N ILE A 258 -28.63 -15.55 25.29
CA ILE A 258 -28.54 -16.52 26.40
C ILE A 258 -27.49 -16.09 27.42
N LEU A 259 -26.28 -15.71 26.97
CA LEU A 259 -25.21 -15.19 27.82
C LEU A 259 -25.69 -13.98 28.63
N LEU A 260 -26.25 -12.97 27.96
CA LEU A 260 -26.74 -11.75 28.58
C LEU A 260 -27.85 -12.06 29.61
N CYS A 261 -28.86 -12.85 29.24
CA CYS A 261 -29.91 -13.27 30.16
C CYS A 261 -29.36 -14.02 31.38
N SER A 262 -28.36 -14.89 31.19
CA SER A 262 -27.73 -15.64 32.29
C SER A 262 -27.00 -14.71 33.27
N VAL A 263 -26.29 -13.70 32.75
CA VAL A 263 -25.55 -12.73 33.55
C VAL A 263 -26.50 -11.77 34.27
N LEU A 264 -27.54 -11.29 33.59
CA LEU A 264 -28.60 -10.47 34.18
C LEU A 264 -29.35 -11.22 35.28
N TRP A 265 -29.58 -12.53 35.11
CA TRP A 265 -30.22 -13.36 36.12
C TRP A 265 -29.34 -13.56 37.36
N LYS A 266 -28.04 -13.84 37.16
CA LYS A 266 -27.04 -14.06 38.21
C LYS A 266 -26.57 -12.77 38.91
N PHE A 267 -26.81 -11.60 38.34
CA PHE A 267 -26.41 -10.32 38.92
C PHE A 267 -27.05 -10.09 40.30
N LYS A 268 -26.21 -9.71 41.27
CA LYS A 268 -26.64 -9.34 42.63
C LYS A 268 -26.18 -7.92 42.96
N MET A 269 -27.08 -7.07 43.47
CA MET A 269 -26.72 -5.75 44.01
C MET A 269 -26.10 -5.93 45.40
N VAL A 270 -24.83 -6.28 45.44
CA VAL A 270 -24.05 -6.41 46.68
C VAL A 270 -22.89 -5.44 46.62
N THR A 271 -22.75 -4.62 47.66
CA THR A 271 -21.54 -3.84 47.91
C THR A 271 -20.54 -4.72 48.65
N GLY A 272 -19.48 -5.08 47.95
CA GLY A 272 -18.36 -5.81 48.54
C GLY A 272 -18.57 -7.31 48.60
N ASN A 273 -17.66 -8.02 47.93
CA ASN A 273 -17.06 -9.16 48.59
C ASN A 273 -16.49 -8.65 49.91
N VAL A 274 -17.17 -8.91 51.02
CA VAL A 274 -16.49 -9.10 52.30
C VAL A 274 -15.67 -10.37 52.13
N VAL A 275 -14.62 -10.32 51.29
CA VAL A 275 -13.44 -11.13 51.57
C VAL A 275 -12.98 -10.55 52.89
N ARG A 276 -13.43 -11.22 53.94
CA ARG A 276 -12.89 -11.22 55.28
C ARG A 276 -11.46 -11.77 55.14
N ARG A 277 -10.61 -11.09 54.37
CA ARG A 277 -9.18 -11.16 54.54
C ARG A 277 -9.07 -10.66 55.96
N LYS A 278 -8.85 -11.59 56.90
CA LYS A 278 -8.20 -11.30 58.16
C LYS A 278 -6.89 -10.64 57.76
N ARG A 279 -6.94 -9.35 57.42
CA ARG A 279 -5.83 -8.45 57.63
C ARG A 279 -5.71 -8.59 59.14
N LYS A 280 -4.79 -9.45 59.60
CA LYS A 280 -4.21 -9.29 60.92
C LYS A 280 -3.98 -7.79 60.98
N ALA A 281 -4.75 -7.10 61.81
CA ALA A 281 -4.40 -5.75 62.16
C ALA A 281 -2.97 -5.92 62.65
N LYS A 282 -2.00 -5.54 61.80
CA LYS A 282 -0.71 -5.18 62.31
C LYS A 282 -1.12 -4.06 63.25
N GLN A 283 -1.14 -4.38 64.54
CA GLN A 283 -1.13 -3.37 65.58
C GLN A 283 -0.15 -2.34 65.04
N VAL A 284 -0.65 -1.15 64.76
CA VAL A 284 0.21 -0.01 64.50
C VAL A 284 0.84 0.25 65.87
N SER A 285 1.84 -0.56 66.21
CA SER A 285 2.75 -0.27 67.28
C SER A 285 3.48 0.99 66.84
N SER A 286 3.31 2.03 67.65
CA SER A 286 3.99 3.31 67.62
C SER A 286 3.78 4.20 66.39
N ILE A 287 2.68 4.97 66.42
CA ILE A 287 2.70 6.35 65.88
C ILE A 287 3.81 7.19 66.58
N ALA A 288 4.24 6.77 67.78
CA ALA A 288 5.34 7.37 68.52
C ALA A 288 6.75 7.19 67.90
N ALA A 289 6.97 6.27 66.94
CA ALA A 289 8.29 6.06 66.34
C ALA A 289 8.54 6.85 65.03
N MET A 290 7.59 7.70 64.61
CA MET A 290 7.70 8.51 63.39
C MET A 290 7.69 10.03 63.63
N LEU A 291 8.02 10.47 64.84
CA LEU A 291 8.44 11.85 65.09
C LEU A 291 9.93 12.00 64.72
N GLN A 292 10.27 11.78 63.44
CA GLN A 292 11.50 12.38 62.94
C GLN A 292 11.30 13.89 63.01
N SER A 293 12.23 14.60 63.65
CA SER A 293 12.29 16.06 63.59
C SER A 293 12.32 16.47 62.13
N TYR A 294 11.33 17.27 61.72
CA TYR A 294 11.32 17.86 60.39
C TYR A 294 12.57 18.71 60.22
N VAL A 295 13.55 18.21 59.48
CA VAL A 295 14.73 18.98 59.07
C VAL A 295 14.38 19.64 57.76
N ALA A 296 14.27 20.97 57.76
CA ALA A 296 14.13 21.73 56.54
C ALA A 296 15.37 21.54 55.67
N VAL A 297 15.24 20.83 54.56
CA VAL A 297 16.31 20.70 53.57
C VAL A 297 16.34 21.98 52.73
N PRO A 298 17.45 22.73 52.68
CA PRO A 298 17.55 23.91 51.84
C PRO A 298 17.50 23.50 50.36
N VAL A 299 16.39 23.79 49.67
CA VAL A 299 16.24 23.53 48.24
C VAL A 299 16.71 24.75 47.45
N ASN A 300 17.87 24.65 46.82
CA ASN A 300 18.27 25.63 45.81
C ASN A 300 17.48 25.38 44.52
N ALA A 301 16.32 26.02 44.39
CA ALA A 301 15.40 25.89 43.25
C ALA A 301 15.86 26.67 42.00
N LYS A 302 17.17 26.93 41.87
CA LYS A 302 17.77 27.71 40.77
C LYS A 302 18.89 26.92 40.12
N GLY A 303 19.03 27.10 38.81
CA GLY A 303 20.15 26.55 38.02
C GLY A 303 19.79 25.29 37.22
N PHE A 304 20.66 24.96 36.27
CA PHE A 304 20.48 23.84 35.33
C PHE A 304 20.36 22.48 36.04
N LEU A 305 21.23 22.22 37.02
CA LEU A 305 21.26 20.96 37.79
C LEU A 305 19.94 20.68 38.52
N TYR A 306 19.30 21.72 39.09
CA TYR A 306 18.00 21.59 39.72
C TYR A 306 16.93 21.16 38.70
N HIS A 307 16.83 21.87 37.58
CA HIS A 307 15.86 21.55 36.52
C HIS A 307 16.08 20.14 35.94
N PHE A 308 17.33 19.74 35.73
CA PHE A 308 17.67 18.40 35.24
C PHE A 308 17.26 17.30 36.23
N ARG A 309 17.56 17.46 37.53
CA ARG A 309 17.14 16.50 38.57
C ARG A 309 15.62 16.40 38.68
N VAL A 310 14.92 17.52 38.61
CA VAL A 310 13.45 17.56 38.62
C VAL A 310 12.89 16.83 37.40
N ILE A 311 13.39 17.11 36.19
CA ILE A 311 12.98 16.40 34.96
C ILE A 311 13.21 14.90 35.10
N LYS A 312 14.41 14.49 35.51
CA LYS A 312 14.73 13.06 35.71
C LYS A 312 13.78 12.39 36.71
N SER A 313 13.48 13.05 37.82
CA SER A 313 12.55 12.52 38.83
C SER A 313 11.13 12.41 38.29
N PHE A 314 10.63 13.43 37.58
CA PHE A 314 9.30 13.40 36.98
C PHE A 314 9.18 12.29 35.93
N VAL A 315 10.17 12.18 35.03
CA VAL A 315 10.20 11.14 34.00
C VAL A 315 10.22 9.75 34.64
N ALA A 316 11.04 9.52 35.65
CA ALA A 316 11.10 8.23 36.33
C ALA A 316 9.76 7.85 37.00
N ILE A 317 9.12 8.79 37.69
CA ILE A 317 7.81 8.55 38.34
C ILE A 317 6.73 8.28 37.28
N GLU A 318 6.64 9.10 36.26
CA GLU A 318 5.60 8.94 35.24
C GLU A 318 5.79 7.66 34.41
N LEU A 319 7.04 7.29 34.08
CA LEU A 319 7.34 6.02 33.42
C LEU A 319 7.00 4.81 34.30
N ASP A 320 7.28 4.85 35.60
CA ASP A 320 6.91 3.77 36.52
C ASP A 320 5.40 3.58 36.56
N VAL A 321 4.64 4.68 36.66
CA VAL A 321 3.17 4.62 36.66
C VAL A 321 2.63 4.18 35.29
N LEU A 322 3.23 4.64 34.19
CA LEU A 322 2.84 4.25 32.83
C LEU A 322 3.08 2.77 32.58
N CYS A 323 4.27 2.26 32.90
CA CYS A 323 4.62 0.85 32.67
C CYS A 323 3.75 -0.11 33.50
N LYS A 324 3.26 0.34 34.66
CA LYS A 324 2.31 -0.39 35.50
C LYS A 324 0.84 -0.15 35.13
N SER A 325 0.57 0.73 34.17
CA SER A 325 -0.80 1.07 33.78
C SER A 325 -1.44 -0.03 32.94
N ILE A 326 -2.75 -0.25 33.14
CA ILE A 326 -3.53 -1.22 32.39
C ILE A 326 -3.53 -0.89 30.89
N SER A 327 -3.67 0.39 30.55
CA SER A 327 -3.70 0.84 29.16
C SER A 327 -2.39 0.50 28.43
N TRP A 328 -1.25 0.53 29.12
CA TRP A 328 0.05 0.18 28.53
C TRP A 328 0.15 -1.30 28.18
N ILE A 329 -0.27 -2.17 29.09
CA ILE A 329 -0.29 -3.62 28.84
C ILE A 329 -1.21 -3.95 27.66
N LEU A 330 -2.40 -3.34 27.60
CA LEU A 330 -3.34 -3.56 26.48
C LEU A 330 -2.76 -3.08 25.14
N ILE A 331 -2.07 -1.94 25.14
CA ILE A 331 -1.40 -1.43 23.94
C ILE A 331 -0.27 -2.37 23.52
N LEU A 332 0.58 -2.87 24.43
CA LEU A 332 1.66 -3.79 24.08
C LEU A 332 1.14 -5.12 23.50
N VAL A 333 0.09 -5.70 24.11
CA VAL A 333 -0.52 -6.95 23.63
C VAL A 333 -1.20 -6.73 22.28
N GLY A 334 -2.00 -5.67 22.15
CA GLY A 334 -2.66 -5.34 20.89
C GLY A 334 -1.64 -5.06 19.77
N TRP A 335 -0.63 -4.24 20.07
CA TRP A 335 0.45 -3.92 19.13
C TRP A 335 1.22 -5.17 18.70
N ALA A 336 1.56 -6.06 19.65
CA ALA A 336 2.22 -7.32 19.34
C ALA A 336 1.36 -8.18 18.41
N PHE A 337 0.08 -8.34 18.73
CA PHE A 337 -0.83 -9.14 17.94
C PHE A 337 -0.96 -8.62 16.49
N PHE A 338 -1.18 -7.31 16.32
CA PHE A 338 -1.24 -6.72 14.97
C PHE A 338 0.08 -6.89 14.22
N LEU A 339 1.20 -6.57 14.85
CA LEU A 339 2.49 -6.66 14.19
C LEU A 339 2.82 -8.11 13.81
N MET A 340 2.52 -9.09 14.66
CA MET A 340 2.73 -10.50 14.33
C MET A 340 1.90 -10.95 13.13
N ILE A 341 0.66 -10.47 12.99
CA ILE A 341 -0.17 -10.78 11.81
C ILE A 341 0.36 -10.08 10.56
N GLU A 342 0.77 -8.83 10.66
CA GLU A 342 1.38 -8.12 9.53
C GLU A 342 2.69 -8.78 9.10
N ILE A 343 3.51 -9.25 10.05
CA ILE A 343 4.72 -10.02 9.76
C ILE A 343 4.37 -11.37 9.13
N TYR A 344 3.41 -12.10 9.71
CA TYR A 344 2.92 -13.35 9.14
C TYR A 344 2.46 -13.14 7.69
N SER A 345 1.62 -12.13 7.43
CA SER A 345 1.10 -11.83 6.10
C SER A 345 2.17 -11.29 5.13
N ALA A 346 3.26 -10.72 5.64
CA ALA A 346 4.37 -10.26 4.80
C ALA A 346 5.30 -11.41 4.40
N ILE A 347 5.41 -12.44 5.26
CA ILE A 347 6.13 -13.68 4.99
C ILE A 347 5.27 -14.56 4.09
N ASP A 348 4.08 -14.93 4.54
CA ASP A 348 3.04 -15.68 3.80
C ASP A 348 2.41 -14.76 2.74
N SER A 349 3.08 -14.69 1.58
CA SER A 349 2.66 -13.84 0.45
C SER A 349 1.46 -14.42 -0.32
N GLY A 350 0.85 -15.48 0.21
CA GLY A 350 -0.34 -16.14 -0.31
C GLY A 350 -0.03 -17.30 -1.26
N ILE A 351 -1.08 -17.94 -1.77
CA ILE A 351 -1.04 -19.18 -2.55
C ILE A 351 -0.30 -19.03 -3.90
N ARG A 352 -0.13 -17.80 -4.43
CA ARG A 352 0.59 -17.55 -5.71
C ARG A 352 2.07 -17.22 -5.53
N ILE A 353 2.53 -16.85 -4.34
CA ILE A 353 3.89 -16.37 -4.08
C ILE A 353 4.43 -17.11 -2.86
N PRO A 354 5.60 -17.76 -2.90
CA PRO A 354 6.08 -18.53 -1.76
C PRO A 354 6.32 -17.62 -0.56
N GLU A 355 6.51 -18.26 0.58
CA GLU A 355 6.95 -17.57 1.77
C GLU A 355 8.24 -16.78 1.48
N LYS A 356 8.36 -15.59 2.05
CA LYS A 356 9.58 -14.78 1.96
C LYS A 356 10.50 -15.10 3.11
N PHE A 357 11.82 -15.06 2.87
CA PHE A 357 12.78 -15.09 3.95
C PHE A 357 12.50 -13.93 4.92
N ALA A 358 12.58 -14.22 6.22
CA ALA A 358 12.40 -13.20 7.24
C ALA A 358 13.67 -12.31 7.35
N THR A 359 14.00 -11.57 6.29
CA THR A 359 15.14 -10.64 6.27
C THR A 359 14.88 -9.44 7.17
N THR A 360 15.96 -8.76 7.61
CA THR A 360 15.81 -7.57 8.45
C THR A 360 15.05 -6.47 7.69
N GLY A 361 15.30 -6.31 6.38
CA GLY A 361 14.58 -5.36 5.54
C GLY A 361 13.08 -5.62 5.46
N LEU A 362 12.65 -6.88 5.30
CA LEU A 362 11.23 -7.25 5.35
C LEU A 362 10.62 -6.85 6.70
N MET A 363 11.29 -7.18 7.82
CA MET A 363 10.81 -6.84 9.16
C MET A 363 10.68 -5.33 9.37
N VAL A 364 11.68 -4.55 8.95
CA VAL A 364 11.66 -3.08 9.05
C VAL A 364 10.53 -2.49 8.22
N ASN A 365 10.33 -2.96 6.99
CA ASN A 365 9.22 -2.52 6.13
C ASN A 365 7.85 -2.81 6.76
N THR A 366 7.68 -3.99 7.37
CA THR A 366 6.44 -4.33 8.06
C THR A 366 6.23 -3.48 9.30
N ILE A 367 7.26 -3.20 10.10
CA ILE A 367 7.17 -2.28 11.26
C ILE A 367 6.82 -0.85 10.79
N LEU A 368 7.39 -0.39 9.68
CA LEU A 368 7.07 0.92 9.10
C LEU A 368 5.60 1.03 8.72
N SER A 369 4.97 -0.03 8.21
CA SER A 369 3.54 -0.02 7.87
C SER A 369 2.65 0.32 9.09
N MET A 370 3.07 -0.08 10.30
CA MET A 370 2.39 0.20 11.57
C MET A 370 2.70 1.60 12.15
N SER A 371 3.71 2.28 11.63
CA SER A 371 4.21 3.56 12.19
C SER A 371 3.32 4.78 11.92
N GLY A 372 2.30 4.67 11.05
CA GLY A 372 1.41 5.77 10.68
C GLY A 372 0.30 6.06 11.71
N ILE A 373 -0.95 5.79 11.33
CA ILE A 373 -2.15 6.08 12.15
C ILE A 373 -2.10 5.39 13.52
N PRO A 374 -1.70 4.10 13.66
CA PRO A 374 -1.65 3.44 14.97
C PRO A 374 -0.73 4.16 15.96
N MET A 375 0.51 4.48 15.56
CA MET A 375 1.47 5.21 16.40
C MET A 375 0.93 6.59 16.80
N MET A 376 0.35 7.32 15.84
CA MET A 376 -0.26 8.63 16.09
C MET A 376 -1.37 8.58 17.16
N LEU A 377 -2.24 7.56 17.11
CA LEU A 377 -3.31 7.38 18.10
C LEU A 377 -2.76 7.10 19.50
N VAL A 378 -1.74 6.25 19.61
CA VAL A 378 -1.08 5.95 20.90
C VAL A 378 -0.46 7.21 21.50
N ILE A 379 0.24 7.99 20.69
CA ILE A 379 0.86 9.24 21.11
C ILE A 379 -0.20 10.27 21.53
N LEU A 380 -1.29 10.43 20.77
CA LEU A 380 -2.39 11.32 21.12
C LEU A 380 -3.03 10.92 22.47
N PHE A 381 -3.28 9.62 22.66
CA PHE A 381 -3.83 9.09 23.89
C PHE A 381 -2.94 9.40 25.10
N TYR A 382 -1.66 9.03 25.06
CA TYR A 382 -0.76 9.24 26.18
C TYR A 382 -0.37 10.70 26.41
N SER A 383 -0.28 11.50 25.35
CA SER A 383 -0.05 12.94 25.49
C SER A 383 -1.19 13.60 26.26
N ASN A 384 -2.43 13.19 25.99
CA ASN A 384 -3.60 13.69 26.70
C ASN A 384 -3.70 13.11 28.13
N GLU A 385 -3.39 11.83 28.33
CA GLU A 385 -3.47 11.20 29.64
C GLU A 385 -2.43 11.77 30.60
N ILE A 386 -1.14 11.78 30.22
CA ILE A 386 -0.04 12.27 31.07
C ILE A 386 -0.21 13.75 31.41
N THR A 387 -0.61 14.57 30.44
CA THR A 387 -0.71 16.02 30.65
C THR A 387 -1.84 16.42 31.61
N TRP A 388 -2.93 15.65 31.66
CA TRP A 388 -4.12 15.97 32.46
C TRP A 388 -4.26 15.14 33.74
N LYS A 389 -3.50 14.05 33.86
CA LYS A 389 -3.48 13.15 35.02
C LYS A 389 -3.41 13.84 36.38
N PRO A 390 -2.57 14.88 36.62
CA PRO A 390 -2.53 15.56 37.91
C PRO A 390 -3.89 16.14 38.35
N LYS A 391 -4.71 16.60 37.40
CA LYS A 391 -6.06 17.11 37.68
C LYS A 391 -7.04 15.96 37.91
N ASP A 392 -6.92 14.88 37.13
CA ASP A 392 -7.79 13.71 37.24
C ASP A 392 -7.62 13.01 38.61
N VAL A 393 -6.41 12.98 39.16
CA VAL A 393 -6.11 12.43 40.50
C VAL A 393 -6.06 13.48 41.61
N LYS A 394 -6.44 14.74 41.33
CA LYS A 394 -6.54 15.86 42.29
C LYS A 394 -5.25 16.24 43.03
N ILE A 395 -4.10 16.12 42.36
CA ILE A 395 -2.78 16.54 42.87
C ILE A 395 -2.25 17.82 42.21
N ASP A 396 -3.00 18.41 41.28
CA ASP A 396 -2.57 19.59 40.52
C ASP A 396 -2.29 20.82 41.39
N ALA A 397 -2.99 20.96 42.51
CA ALA A 397 -2.73 22.01 43.50
C ALA A 397 -1.36 21.82 44.20
N LEU A 398 -0.97 20.57 44.49
CA LEU A 398 0.33 20.25 45.08
C LEU A 398 1.48 20.55 44.11
N GLU A 399 1.30 20.21 42.83
CA GLU A 399 2.28 20.56 41.79
C GLU A 399 2.41 22.07 41.62
N GLN A 400 1.31 22.81 41.62
CA GLN A 400 1.30 24.28 41.47
C GLN A 400 1.92 25.01 42.66
N ALA A 401 1.85 24.43 43.86
CA ALA A 401 2.49 24.97 45.06
C ALA A 401 4.01 24.71 45.09
N SER A 402 4.52 23.81 44.26
CA SER A 402 5.95 23.50 44.18
C SER A 402 6.74 24.53 43.36
N PRO A 403 8.06 24.69 43.57
CA PRO A 403 8.92 25.56 42.75
C PRO A 403 9.21 24.99 41.34
N LEU A 404 8.23 24.32 40.73
CA LEU A 404 8.30 23.75 39.39
C LEU A 404 8.02 24.83 38.33
N SER A 405 8.99 25.10 37.47
CA SER A 405 8.75 26.04 36.36
C SER A 405 7.94 25.38 35.24
N LEU A 406 7.07 26.16 34.58
CA LEU A 406 6.24 25.68 33.46
C LEU A 406 7.08 24.99 32.36
N LEU A 407 8.25 25.55 32.05
CA LEU A 407 9.16 24.97 31.05
C LEU A 407 9.68 23.59 31.49
N THR A 408 10.06 23.46 32.77
CA THR A 408 10.53 22.18 33.33
C THR A 408 9.45 21.12 33.22
N ARG A 409 8.19 21.48 33.53
CA ARG A 409 7.05 20.56 33.41
C ARG A 409 6.79 20.12 31.98
N VAL A 410 6.78 21.06 31.03
CA VAL A 410 6.54 20.72 29.60
C VAL A 410 7.66 19.84 29.05
N VAL A 411 8.92 20.15 29.36
CA VAL A 411 10.05 19.33 28.94
C VAL A 411 9.99 17.95 29.59
N ALA A 412 9.64 17.85 30.88
CA ALA A 412 9.46 16.56 31.55
C ALA A 412 8.36 15.72 30.89
N ASN A 413 7.20 16.32 30.58
CA ASN A 413 6.11 15.63 29.87
C ASN A 413 6.54 15.21 28.47
N TRP A 414 7.17 16.11 27.70
CA TRP A 414 7.65 15.83 26.35
C TRP A 414 8.64 14.66 26.34
N VAL A 415 9.63 14.64 27.27
CA VAL A 415 10.59 13.54 27.41
C VAL A 415 9.90 12.24 27.83
N THR A 416 8.97 12.29 28.77
CA THR A 416 8.21 11.12 29.23
C THR A 416 7.42 10.49 28.09
N ILE A 417 6.64 11.31 27.37
CA ILE A 417 5.81 10.82 26.26
C ILE A 417 6.72 10.35 25.11
N SER A 418 7.88 10.98 24.90
CA SER A 418 8.85 10.56 23.87
C SER A 418 9.46 9.18 24.13
N CYS A 419 9.48 8.70 25.38
CA CYS A 419 9.92 7.33 25.68
C CYS A 419 8.93 6.28 25.15
N ILE A 420 7.65 6.62 24.99
CA ILE A 420 6.60 5.69 24.55
C ILE A 420 6.84 5.15 23.14
N PRO A 421 7.01 5.98 22.08
CA PRO A 421 7.32 5.46 20.75
C PRO A 421 8.65 4.70 20.74
N LEU A 422 9.65 5.11 21.52
CA LEU A 422 10.94 4.39 21.61
C LEU A 422 10.76 2.98 22.22
N LEU A 423 9.94 2.84 23.26
CA LEU A 423 9.61 1.55 23.85
C LEU A 423 8.82 0.67 22.87
N LEU A 424 7.87 1.24 22.11
CA LEU A 424 7.11 0.51 21.10
C LEU A 424 7.99 0.06 19.92
N ILE A 425 8.93 0.89 19.47
CA ILE A 425 9.91 0.51 18.45
C ILE A 425 10.76 -0.64 18.97
N THR A 426 11.27 -0.54 20.20
CA THR A 426 12.04 -1.62 20.83
C THR A 426 11.23 -2.92 20.92
N TRP A 427 9.96 -2.82 21.33
CA TRP A 427 9.05 -3.96 21.40
C TRP A 427 8.81 -4.58 20.02
N SER A 428 8.67 -3.75 18.99
CA SER A 428 8.50 -4.19 17.60
C SER A 428 9.73 -4.92 17.07
N ILE A 429 10.93 -4.41 17.36
CA ILE A 429 12.21 -5.06 17.01
C ILE A 429 12.31 -6.44 17.69
N LEU A 430 11.97 -6.53 18.99
CA LEU A 430 11.98 -7.81 19.71
C LEU A 430 11.02 -8.84 19.09
N ILE A 431 9.80 -8.41 18.71
CA ILE A 431 8.83 -9.28 18.04
C ILE A 431 9.39 -9.74 16.69
N ALA A 432 9.97 -8.83 15.91
CA ALA A 432 10.57 -9.16 14.61
C ALA A 432 11.68 -10.21 14.77
N ILE A 433 12.60 -10.03 15.72
CA ILE A 433 13.67 -11.01 16.00
C ILE A 433 13.10 -12.38 16.41
N VAL A 434 12.05 -12.40 17.23
CA VAL A 434 11.37 -13.65 17.61
C VAL A 434 10.78 -14.33 16.38
N MET A 435 10.16 -13.57 15.46
CA MET A 435 9.62 -14.11 14.21
C MET A 435 10.72 -14.61 13.28
N GLN A 436 11.81 -13.87 13.12
CA GLN A 436 12.98 -14.31 12.36
C GLN A 436 13.54 -15.64 12.88
N CYS A 437 13.59 -15.82 14.20
CA CYS A 437 13.98 -17.09 14.81
C CYS A 437 12.94 -18.20 14.58
N ALA A 438 11.64 -17.87 14.65
CA ALA A 438 10.54 -18.82 14.45
C ALA A 438 10.48 -19.36 13.01
N TYR A 439 10.81 -18.53 12.02
CA TYR A 439 10.91 -18.89 10.60
C TYR A 439 12.32 -19.33 10.19
N HIS A 440 13.17 -19.72 11.15
CA HIS A 440 14.51 -20.27 10.89
C HIS A 440 15.47 -19.38 10.07
N HIS A 441 15.25 -18.06 10.07
CA HIS A 441 16.09 -17.08 9.36
C HIS A 441 16.60 -15.97 10.32
N PRO A 442 17.49 -16.27 11.29
CA PRO A 442 17.95 -15.32 12.30
C PRO A 442 19.08 -14.40 11.81
N VAL A 443 18.96 -13.84 10.60
CA VAL A 443 19.89 -12.82 10.08
C VAL A 443 19.48 -11.46 10.64
N ILE A 444 20.22 -10.97 11.64
CA ILE A 444 19.89 -9.76 12.39
C ILE A 444 20.88 -8.64 12.05
N GLU A 445 20.40 -7.62 11.34
CA GLU A 445 21.17 -6.42 11.03
C GLU A 445 20.82 -5.31 12.03
N TRP A 446 21.61 -5.23 13.11
CA TRP A 446 21.37 -4.29 14.21
C TRP A 446 21.37 -2.81 13.77
N GLU A 447 22.18 -2.47 12.77
CA GLU A 447 22.25 -1.11 12.24
C GLU A 447 20.93 -0.71 11.58
N VAL A 448 20.36 -1.59 10.75
CA VAL A 448 19.08 -1.38 10.06
C VAL A 448 17.92 -1.26 11.06
N TYR A 449 17.91 -2.09 12.11
CA TYR A 449 16.94 -1.93 13.20
C TYR A 449 17.11 -0.61 13.97
N ALA A 450 18.34 -0.14 14.18
CA ALA A 450 18.59 1.12 14.88
C ALA A 450 18.06 2.34 14.10
N GLU A 451 18.02 2.26 12.76
CA GLU A 451 17.46 3.32 11.91
C GLU A 451 15.96 3.55 12.16
N LEU A 452 15.21 2.55 12.64
CA LEU A 452 13.80 2.73 13.03
C LEU A 452 13.61 3.79 14.11
N TYR A 453 14.54 3.93 15.05
CA TYR A 453 14.46 5.00 16.06
C TYR A 453 14.56 6.38 15.43
N TYR A 454 15.29 6.51 14.32
CA TYR A 454 15.36 7.75 13.56
C TYR A 454 14.12 7.94 12.68
N ILE A 455 13.74 6.93 11.91
CA ILE A 455 12.70 7.04 10.87
C ILE A 455 11.29 7.05 11.45
N VAL A 456 11.03 6.29 12.50
CA VAL A 456 9.73 6.23 13.19
C VAL A 456 9.74 7.09 14.46
N GLY A 457 10.83 7.04 15.23
CA GLY A 457 10.91 7.75 16.50
C GLY A 457 10.98 9.27 16.36
N LEU A 458 11.74 9.80 15.40
CA LEU A 458 11.90 11.26 15.25
C LEU A 458 10.58 11.98 14.88
N PRO A 459 9.79 11.53 13.87
CA PRO A 459 8.49 12.14 13.57
C PRO A 459 7.54 12.11 14.77
N ALA A 460 7.51 11.00 15.52
CA ALA A 460 6.73 10.85 16.73
C ALA A 460 7.14 11.87 17.80
N ILE A 461 8.43 12.03 18.07
CA ILE A 461 8.96 12.98 19.06
C ILE A 461 8.64 14.43 18.69
N ILE A 462 8.76 14.78 17.40
CA ILE A 462 8.38 16.09 16.87
C ILE A 462 6.86 16.33 17.03
N SER A 463 6.05 15.30 16.74
CA SER A 463 4.59 15.31 16.94
C SER A 463 4.20 15.59 18.40
N ILE A 464 4.87 14.92 19.34
CA ILE A 464 4.65 15.09 20.79
C ILE A 464 4.97 16.53 21.22
N LEU A 465 5.99 17.17 20.64
CA LEU A 465 6.30 18.56 20.96
C LEU A 465 5.13 19.49 20.63
N LEU A 466 4.51 19.32 19.45
CA LEU A 466 3.36 20.12 19.04
C LEU A 466 2.12 19.81 19.90
N ILE A 467 1.82 18.53 20.17
CA ILE A 467 0.69 18.15 21.03
C ILE A 467 0.89 18.75 22.43
N SER A 468 2.08 18.59 23.01
CA SER A 468 2.41 19.16 24.32
C SER A 468 2.28 20.68 24.32
N SER A 469 2.64 21.34 23.22
CA SER A 469 2.47 22.78 23.04
C SER A 469 0.99 23.20 22.96
N SER A 470 0.13 22.45 22.28
CA SER A 470 -1.30 22.76 22.14
C SER A 470 -2.03 22.74 23.50
N THR A 471 -1.66 21.78 24.36
CA THR A 471 -2.22 21.65 25.72
C THR A 471 -1.89 22.83 26.64
N LEU A 472 -0.88 23.63 26.31
CA LEU A 472 -0.55 24.83 27.07
C LEU A 472 -1.59 25.93 26.89
N PHE A 473 -2.24 26.00 25.73
CA PHE A 473 -3.16 27.06 25.38
C PHE A 473 -4.62 26.67 25.65
N ILE A 474 -4.96 25.40 25.42
CA ILE A 474 -6.33 24.93 25.51
C ILE A 474 -6.62 24.38 26.92
N SER A 475 -7.45 25.10 27.67
CA SER A 475 -7.78 24.79 29.07
C SER A 475 -8.76 23.62 29.26
N LYS A 476 -9.30 23.07 28.17
CA LYS A 476 -10.25 21.94 28.19
C LYS A 476 -9.60 20.68 27.62
N LYS A 477 -9.47 19.61 28.44
CA LYS A 477 -8.87 18.31 28.08
C LYS A 477 -9.30 17.82 26.68
N TYR A 478 -10.61 17.61 26.50
CA TYR A 478 -11.15 17.05 25.27
C TYR A 478 -11.05 17.98 24.06
N LEU A 479 -11.10 19.31 24.26
CA LEU A 479 -10.93 20.27 23.16
C LEU A 479 -9.47 20.26 22.67
N SER A 480 -8.51 20.16 23.60
CA SER A 480 -7.08 20.06 23.27
C SER A 480 -6.77 18.79 22.50
N LEU A 481 -7.34 17.66 22.95
CA LEU A 481 -7.23 16.38 22.25
C LEU A 481 -7.84 16.46 20.85
N GLY A 482 -9.07 16.99 20.71
CA GLY A 482 -9.76 17.10 19.43
C GLY A 482 -9.02 17.97 18.41
N ILE A 483 -8.49 19.12 18.83
CA ILE A 483 -7.70 20.00 17.95
C ILE A 483 -6.38 19.34 17.57
N SER A 484 -5.68 18.71 18.52
CA SER A 484 -4.42 18.01 18.22
C SER A 484 -4.66 16.88 17.23
N MET A 485 -5.74 16.12 17.41
CA MET A 485 -6.16 15.08 16.48
C MET A 485 -6.42 15.65 15.08
N LEU A 486 -7.22 16.71 14.94
CA LEU A 486 -7.50 17.34 13.65
C LEU A 486 -6.23 17.83 12.95
N LEU A 487 -5.30 18.45 13.67
CA LEU A 487 -4.04 18.93 13.11
C LEU A 487 -3.19 17.76 12.58
N LEU A 488 -3.01 16.70 13.37
CA LEU A 488 -2.20 15.56 12.92
C LEU A 488 -2.85 14.82 11.75
N PHE A 489 -4.17 14.60 11.76
CA PHE A 489 -4.85 13.99 10.61
C PHE A 489 -4.78 14.88 9.36
N ALA A 490 -4.93 16.19 9.49
CA ALA A 490 -4.86 17.12 8.35
C ALA A 490 -3.45 17.21 7.74
N PHE A 491 -2.40 17.19 8.57
CA PHE A 491 -1.03 17.47 8.09
C PHE A 491 -0.15 16.22 7.93
N GLN A 492 -0.37 15.15 8.70
CA GLN A 492 0.42 13.91 8.62
C GLN A 492 -0.28 12.79 7.85
N SER A 493 -1.61 12.68 7.90
CA SER A 493 -2.32 11.55 7.28
C SER A 493 -2.64 11.78 5.81
N LYS A 494 -2.98 10.70 5.09
CA LYS A 494 -3.46 10.78 3.70
C LYS A 494 -4.78 11.55 3.56
N LEU A 495 -5.56 11.72 4.64
CA LEU A 495 -6.82 12.49 4.62
C LEU A 495 -6.58 13.96 4.28
N GLY A 496 -5.44 14.54 4.71
CA GLY A 496 -5.03 15.89 4.33
C GLY A 496 -4.95 16.10 2.81
N LYS A 497 -4.45 15.09 2.10
CA LYS A 497 -4.30 15.14 0.63
C LYS A 497 -5.65 15.21 -0.09
N LEU A 498 -6.71 14.67 0.52
CA LEU A 498 -8.07 14.72 -0.03
C LEU A 498 -8.68 16.11 0.03
N ILE A 499 -8.30 16.91 1.03
CA ILE A 499 -8.71 18.32 1.17
C ILE A 499 -7.65 19.28 0.60
N TYR A 500 -6.84 18.80 -0.35
CA TYR A 500 -5.82 19.56 -1.09
C TYR A 500 -4.67 20.11 -0.24
N LEU A 501 -4.39 19.54 0.94
CA LEU A 501 -3.21 19.83 1.76
C LEU A 501 -2.02 18.92 1.40
N ASP A 502 -1.69 18.83 0.11
CA ASP A 502 -0.60 17.99 -0.40
C ASP A 502 0.73 18.74 -0.57
N HIS A 503 0.73 20.05 -0.32
CA HIS A 503 1.93 20.88 -0.45
C HIS A 503 3.03 20.44 0.54
N PRO A 504 4.30 20.26 0.14
CA PRO A 504 5.36 19.69 1.00
C PRO A 504 5.53 20.40 2.35
N LEU A 505 5.43 21.73 2.38
CA LEU A 505 5.53 22.49 3.64
C LEU A 505 4.36 22.27 4.61
N LEU A 506 3.20 21.83 4.12
CA LEU A 506 2.05 21.50 4.96
C LEU A 506 2.15 20.07 5.50
N ARG A 507 3.00 19.22 4.91
CA ARG A 507 3.24 17.84 5.32
C ARG A 507 4.24 17.78 6.47
N TRP A 508 3.80 18.29 7.62
CA TRP A 508 4.64 18.44 8.81
C TRP A 508 4.79 17.13 9.61
N ALA A 509 6.03 16.76 9.95
CA ALA A 509 6.37 15.54 10.68
C ALA A 509 5.66 14.28 10.13
N GLU A 510 5.50 14.22 8.80
CA GLU A 510 4.91 13.07 8.13
C GLU A 510 5.80 11.83 8.38
N TYR A 511 5.19 10.74 8.83
CA TYR A 511 5.88 9.47 8.98
C TYR A 511 6.41 9.00 7.62
N TYR A 512 7.58 8.38 7.64
CA TYR A 512 8.22 7.91 6.43
C TYR A 512 7.38 6.81 5.77
N GLY A 513 7.08 6.99 4.48
CA GLY A 513 6.20 6.10 3.71
C GLY A 513 6.90 5.44 2.51
N LYS A 514 8.23 5.38 2.51
CA LYS A 514 8.99 4.62 1.50
C LYS A 514 9.51 3.33 2.12
N ILE A 515 9.93 2.42 1.26
CA ILE A 515 10.42 1.09 1.65
C ILE A 515 11.95 1.10 1.80
N TYR A 516 12.44 0.21 2.64
CA TYR A 516 13.83 -0.23 2.70
C TYR A 516 14.06 -1.31 1.62
N SER A 517 15.19 -1.22 0.92
CA SER A 517 15.67 -2.21 -0.05
C SER A 517 16.89 -2.90 0.52
N ASP A 518 16.99 -4.22 0.43
CA ASP A 518 18.17 -4.95 0.91
C ASP A 518 19.40 -4.59 0.04
N MET A 519 19.21 -4.34 -1.26
CA MET A 519 20.28 -3.84 -2.16
C MET A 519 20.67 -2.37 -1.94
N ASN A 520 19.71 -1.46 -1.79
CA ASN A 520 19.90 0.00 -1.88
C ASN A 520 19.71 0.74 -0.54
N ALA A 521 19.35 0.04 0.53
CA ALA A 521 18.88 0.58 1.80
C ALA A 521 17.81 1.68 1.58
N TRP A 522 17.94 2.83 2.24
CA TRP A 522 17.05 3.99 2.05
C TRP A 522 17.41 4.86 0.83
N GLY A 523 18.61 4.72 0.28
CA GLY A 523 19.14 5.56 -0.80
C GLY A 523 18.99 7.07 -0.56
N ALA A 524 18.65 7.81 -1.61
CA ALA A 524 18.49 9.27 -1.57
C ALA A 524 17.32 9.76 -0.68
N TYR A 525 16.43 8.87 -0.26
CA TYR A 525 15.27 9.24 0.54
C TYR A 525 15.61 9.58 1.99
N LEU A 526 16.65 8.97 2.57
CA LEU A 526 17.02 9.25 3.97
C LEU A 526 17.49 10.71 4.15
N PRO A 527 18.41 11.26 3.33
CA PRO A 527 18.74 12.69 3.38
C PRO A 527 17.53 13.62 3.19
N ALA A 528 16.61 13.28 2.30
CA ALA A 528 15.39 14.06 2.05
C ALA A 528 14.44 14.03 3.26
N PHE A 529 14.28 12.86 3.88
CA PHE A 529 13.56 12.72 5.14
C PHE A 529 14.19 13.57 6.24
N SER A 530 15.52 13.58 6.35
CA SER A 530 16.24 14.43 7.31
C SER A 530 15.93 15.92 7.11
N ILE A 531 15.92 16.40 5.85
CA ILE A 531 15.53 17.78 5.52
C ILE A 531 14.09 18.08 5.98
N ALA A 532 13.15 17.18 5.70
CA ALA A 532 11.76 17.33 6.12
C ALA A 532 11.61 17.30 7.65
N MET A 533 12.37 16.45 8.36
CA MET A 533 12.36 16.36 9.82
C MET A 533 12.99 17.59 10.47
N PHE A 534 14.07 18.13 9.93
CA PHE A 534 14.63 19.40 10.42
C PHE A 534 13.66 20.56 10.22
N TYR A 535 13.04 20.68 9.04
CA TYR A 535 11.98 21.67 8.80
C TYR A 535 10.87 21.52 9.85
N SER A 536 10.40 20.29 10.05
CA SER A 536 9.32 19.99 11.00
C SER A 536 9.70 20.31 12.44
N PHE A 537 10.91 19.96 12.86
CA PHE A 537 11.43 20.27 14.19
C PHE A 537 11.51 21.77 14.44
N PHE A 538 12.09 22.55 13.51
CA PHE A 538 12.21 23.99 13.65
C PHE A 538 10.85 24.69 13.62
N LEU A 539 9.89 24.21 12.82
CA LEU A 539 8.51 24.70 12.83
C LEU A 539 7.83 24.42 14.18
N ALA A 540 7.99 23.20 14.72
CA ALA A 540 7.45 22.83 16.03
C ALA A 540 8.03 23.68 17.15
N LEU A 541 9.35 23.91 17.12
CA LEU A 541 10.08 24.75 18.05
C LEU A 541 9.61 26.22 17.97
N LEU A 542 9.40 26.73 16.76
CA LEU A 542 8.88 28.08 16.53
C LEU A 542 7.47 28.22 17.12
N VAL A 543 6.57 27.29 16.82
CA VAL A 543 5.20 27.27 17.39
C VAL A 543 5.24 27.20 18.92
N PHE A 544 6.09 26.34 19.48
CA PHE A 544 6.29 26.26 20.93
C PHE A 544 6.77 27.59 21.53
N CYS A 545 7.78 28.25 20.93
CA CYS A 545 8.27 29.55 21.38
C CYS A 545 7.18 30.63 21.32
N LEU A 546 6.42 30.71 20.22
CA LEU A 546 5.32 31.65 20.04
C LEU A 546 4.22 31.45 21.09
N LEU A 547 3.83 30.21 21.36
CA LEU A 547 2.83 29.90 22.39
C LEU A 547 3.32 30.21 23.81
N MET A 548 4.61 29.98 24.09
CA MET A 548 5.23 30.37 25.35
C MET A 548 5.26 31.89 25.56
N TYR A 549 5.42 32.66 24.49
CA TYR A 549 5.30 34.12 24.53
C TYR A 549 3.88 34.57 24.87
N VAL A 550 2.87 34.02 24.19
CA VAL A 550 1.45 34.34 24.45
C VAL A 550 1.05 34.00 25.89
N LYS A 551 1.51 32.87 26.42
CA LYS A 551 1.15 32.43 27.77
C LYS A 551 1.82 33.24 28.88
N LYS A 552 3.01 33.78 28.65
CA LYS A 552 3.75 34.60 29.63
C LYS A 552 3.53 36.10 29.49
N GLY A 553 3.11 36.58 28.32
CA GLY A 553 2.91 37.99 28.01
C GLY A 553 1.46 38.32 27.73
N ARG A 554 0.79 39.01 28.67
CA ARG A 554 -0.50 39.64 28.38
C ARG A 554 -0.20 40.94 27.60
N THR A 555 -0.52 40.91 26.30
CA THR A 555 -0.55 41.97 25.24
C THR A 555 0.69 42.28 24.41
N TRP A 556 0.45 42.55 23.10
CA TRP A 556 1.39 42.91 22.02
C TRP A 556 2.20 44.19 22.29
N LEU A 557 1.74 45.06 23.21
CA LEU A 557 2.40 46.31 23.60
C LEU A 557 3.08 46.26 24.99
N GLY A 558 3.04 45.13 25.71
CA GLY A 558 3.68 45.01 27.03
C GLY A 558 5.19 44.73 26.95
N ARG A 559 6.00 45.35 27.82
CA ARG A 559 7.45 45.06 27.93
C ARG A 559 7.68 43.57 28.24
N TRP A 560 8.24 42.87 27.26
CA TRP A 560 8.49 41.43 27.25
C TRP A 560 9.45 41.04 28.38
N LYS A 561 8.96 40.54 29.53
CA LYS A 561 9.78 39.92 30.60
C LYS A 561 10.24 38.51 30.23
N ILE A 562 10.80 38.36 29.04
CA ILE A 562 11.27 37.06 28.54
C ILE A 562 12.79 37.03 28.60
N LYS A 563 13.31 35.97 29.22
CA LYS A 563 14.75 35.73 29.33
C LYS A 563 15.39 35.74 27.93
N PRO A 564 16.59 36.33 27.77
CA PRO A 564 17.21 36.58 26.46
C PRO A 564 17.40 35.30 25.63
N TYR A 565 17.63 34.15 26.26
CA TYR A 565 17.78 32.88 25.55
C TYR A 565 16.57 32.48 24.70
N PHE A 566 15.33 32.84 25.09
CA PHE A 566 14.14 32.53 24.28
C PHE A 566 14.15 33.28 22.95
N ARG A 567 14.70 34.50 22.92
CA ARG A 567 14.84 35.29 21.70
C ARG A 567 15.82 34.61 20.73
N TYR A 568 16.98 34.19 21.23
CA TYR A 568 17.97 33.48 20.42
C TYR A 568 17.43 32.16 19.86
N VAL A 569 16.71 31.38 20.67
CA VAL A 569 16.05 30.13 20.23
C VAL A 569 14.99 30.39 19.17
N THR A 570 14.22 31.48 19.29
CA THR A 570 13.21 31.84 18.28
C THR A 570 13.86 32.26 16.96
N ILE A 571 14.94 33.05 16.99
CA ILE A 571 15.70 33.44 15.79
C ILE A 571 16.28 32.19 15.11
N LEU A 572 16.87 31.29 15.88
CA LEU A 572 17.37 30.01 15.38
C LEU A 572 16.26 29.18 14.75
N ALA A 573 15.08 29.12 15.38
CA ALA A 573 13.92 28.41 14.84
C ALA A 573 13.41 29.01 13.53
N CYS A 574 13.37 30.35 13.41
CA CYS A 574 13.02 31.03 12.17
C CYS A 574 14.03 30.75 11.04
N LEU A 575 15.33 30.86 11.33
CA LEU A 575 16.40 30.62 10.36
C LEU A 575 16.40 29.15 9.91
N GLY A 576 16.30 28.21 10.86
CA GLY A 576 16.20 26.79 10.54
C GLY A 576 14.98 26.48 9.69
N CYS A 577 13.80 27.00 10.07
CA CYS A 577 12.58 26.84 9.28
C CYS A 577 12.75 27.37 7.85
N ALA A 578 13.32 28.56 7.66
CA ALA A 578 13.54 29.15 6.34
C ALA A 578 14.52 28.33 5.48
N ILE A 579 15.67 27.93 6.04
CA ILE A 579 16.71 27.17 5.32
C ILE A 579 16.15 25.81 4.87
N PHE A 580 15.52 25.07 5.77
CA PHE A 580 15.01 23.74 5.45
C PHE A 580 13.72 23.79 4.61
N ALA A 581 12.90 24.85 4.73
CA ALA A 581 11.80 25.08 3.81
C ALA A 581 12.29 25.30 2.37
N TYR A 582 13.34 26.12 2.18
CA TYR A 582 13.95 26.33 0.87
C TYR A 582 14.48 25.02 0.28
N LYS A 583 15.22 24.23 1.07
CA LYS A 583 15.71 22.91 0.62
C LYS A 583 14.59 21.94 0.28
N LEU A 584 13.50 21.95 1.05
CA LEU A 584 12.35 21.08 0.78
C LEU A 584 11.65 21.45 -0.53
N LEU A 585 11.51 22.75 -0.80
CA LEU A 585 10.89 23.28 -2.04
C LEU A 585 11.78 23.20 -3.28
N ALA A 586 13.10 23.11 -3.10
CA ALA A 586 14.05 23.04 -4.21
C ALA A 586 14.01 21.70 -4.96
N GLY A 587 13.44 20.65 -4.36
CA GLY A 587 13.15 19.41 -5.09
C GLY A 587 11.76 19.47 -5.68
N ASP A 588 11.71 19.18 -6.98
CA ASP A 588 10.55 19.28 -7.86
C ASP A 588 9.19 19.03 -7.17
N ILE A 589 8.33 20.05 -7.21
CA ILE A 589 6.98 20.02 -6.65
C ILE A 589 6.08 19.36 -7.70
N ARG A 590 5.73 18.09 -7.47
CA ARG A 590 4.89 17.33 -8.39
C ARG A 590 3.63 18.11 -8.76
N ALA A 591 3.38 18.20 -10.06
CA ALA A 591 2.08 18.61 -10.56
C ALA A 591 0.98 17.69 -9.99
N SER A 592 -0.06 18.29 -9.41
CA SER A 592 -1.23 17.56 -8.93
C SER A 592 -1.81 16.66 -10.02
N ARG A 593 -2.60 15.64 -9.66
CA ARG A 593 -3.30 14.80 -10.66
C ARG A 593 -4.08 15.67 -11.66
N ASP A 594 -4.73 16.72 -11.17
CA ASP A 594 -5.45 17.66 -12.02
C ASP A 594 -4.54 18.47 -12.93
N ALA A 595 -3.36 18.90 -12.48
CA ALA A 595 -2.38 19.56 -13.34
C ALA A 595 -1.81 18.61 -14.42
N ARG A 596 -1.55 17.34 -14.07
CA ARG A 596 -1.16 16.32 -15.06
C ARG A 596 -2.26 16.05 -16.08
N ASN A 597 -3.50 15.90 -15.64
CA ASN A 597 -4.64 15.73 -16.53
C ASN A 597 -4.89 16.99 -17.38
N ALA A 598 -4.70 18.19 -16.84
CA ALA A 598 -4.80 19.43 -17.59
C ALA A 598 -3.78 19.46 -18.74
N TRP A 599 -2.54 19.08 -18.45
CA TRP A 599 -1.48 18.93 -19.45
C TRP A 599 -1.86 17.90 -20.52
N LYS A 600 -2.25 16.68 -20.13
CA LYS A 600 -2.67 15.62 -21.06
C LYS A 600 -3.85 16.04 -21.95
N ALA A 601 -4.85 16.71 -21.39
CA ALA A 601 -6.00 17.21 -22.12
C ALA A 601 -5.63 18.30 -23.13
N ALA A 602 -4.70 19.20 -22.76
CA ALA A 602 -4.22 20.24 -23.65
C ALA A 602 -3.34 19.66 -24.78
N TYR A 603 -2.51 18.66 -24.47
CA TYR A 603 -1.74 17.90 -25.46
C TYR A 603 -2.65 17.26 -26.50
N GLU A 604 -3.64 16.49 -26.06
CA GLU A 604 -4.59 15.81 -26.94
C GLU A 604 -5.33 16.81 -27.84
N LYS A 605 -5.85 17.91 -27.26
CA LYS A 605 -6.56 18.94 -28.05
C LYS A 605 -5.69 19.58 -29.12
N LYS A 606 -4.39 19.70 -28.90
CA LYS A 606 -3.46 20.40 -29.80
C LYS A 606 -2.88 19.48 -30.89
N TYR A 607 -2.65 18.21 -30.59
CA TYR A 607 -1.84 17.32 -31.44
C TYR A 607 -2.54 16.06 -31.94
N ARG A 608 -3.78 15.78 -31.51
CA ARG A 608 -4.49 14.55 -31.93
C ARG A 608 -4.70 14.44 -33.44
N ASP A 609 -4.73 15.55 -34.17
CA ASP A 609 -4.80 15.55 -35.64
C ASP A 609 -3.52 15.02 -36.31
N LYS A 610 -2.39 15.00 -35.59
CA LYS A 610 -1.09 14.53 -36.08
C LYS A 610 -0.91 13.02 -36.06
N ASP A 611 -1.83 12.29 -35.42
CA ASP A 611 -1.81 10.82 -35.33
C ASP A 611 -1.87 10.13 -36.70
N ARG A 612 -2.44 10.80 -37.71
CA ARG A 612 -2.61 10.25 -39.07
C ARG A 612 -1.45 10.53 -40.02
N LEU A 613 -0.39 11.20 -39.56
CA LEU A 613 0.72 11.57 -40.43
C LEU A 613 1.62 10.36 -40.74
N PRO A 614 2.18 10.26 -41.97
CA PRO A 614 3.15 9.24 -42.29
C PRO A 614 4.42 9.45 -41.44
N LEU A 615 4.87 8.39 -40.76
CA LEU A 615 6.03 8.44 -39.87
C LEU A 615 7.24 7.75 -40.51
N LEU A 616 8.43 8.29 -40.24
CA LEU A 616 9.67 7.56 -40.48
C LEU A 616 9.72 6.33 -39.55
N THR A 617 10.49 5.31 -39.94
CA THR A 617 10.71 4.13 -39.10
C THR A 617 12.14 4.13 -38.57
N VAL A 618 12.31 3.94 -37.26
CA VAL A 618 13.63 3.71 -36.67
C VAL A 618 14.09 2.31 -37.05
N THR A 619 15.28 2.19 -37.64
CA THR A 619 15.86 0.90 -38.06
C THR A 619 17.10 0.52 -37.29
N LYS A 620 17.83 1.49 -36.76
CA LYS A 620 19.03 1.27 -35.94
C LYS A 620 19.11 2.32 -34.85
N VAL A 621 19.53 1.90 -33.66
CA VAL A 621 19.83 2.77 -32.54
C VAL A 621 21.27 2.52 -32.11
N ARG A 622 22.10 3.57 -32.21
CA ARG A 622 23.44 3.59 -31.61
C ARG A 622 23.45 4.59 -30.46
N THR A 623 23.89 4.20 -29.28
CA THR A 623 23.82 5.07 -28.10
C THR A 623 25.00 4.88 -27.14
N ASN A 624 25.35 5.97 -26.46
CA ASN A 624 26.20 5.96 -25.28
C ASN A 624 25.38 6.37 -24.06
N ILE A 625 25.48 5.61 -22.99
CA ILE A 625 24.75 5.82 -21.74
C ILE A 625 25.77 5.89 -20.60
N ASP A 626 25.90 7.05 -19.97
CA ASP A 626 26.81 7.26 -18.85
C ASP A 626 26.03 7.36 -17.54
N LEU A 627 26.18 6.35 -16.69
CA LEU A 627 25.50 6.22 -15.40
C LEU A 627 26.33 6.81 -14.26
N TYR A 628 25.68 7.55 -13.37
CA TYR A 628 26.28 8.11 -12.16
C TYR A 628 25.39 7.82 -10.93
N PRO A 629 25.39 6.56 -10.43
CA PRO A 629 24.59 6.11 -9.30
C PRO A 629 24.75 6.99 -8.06
N SER A 630 25.99 7.39 -7.72
CA SER A 630 26.29 8.24 -6.56
C SER A 630 25.67 9.63 -6.62
N ARG A 631 25.25 10.07 -7.81
CA ARG A 631 24.67 11.39 -8.07
C ARG A 631 23.20 11.34 -8.50
N ASN A 632 22.57 10.16 -8.52
CA ASN A 632 21.20 9.97 -9.01
C ASN A 632 20.99 10.56 -10.42
N TYR A 633 21.98 10.35 -11.29
CA TYR A 633 22.11 11.01 -12.58
C TYR A 633 22.52 10.04 -13.69
N TYR A 634 22.02 10.25 -14.91
CA TYR A 634 22.64 9.68 -16.10
C TYR A 634 22.50 10.59 -17.32
N LEU A 635 23.44 10.44 -18.24
CA LEU A 635 23.49 11.13 -19.52
C LEU A 635 23.32 10.11 -20.65
N VAL A 636 22.46 10.43 -21.62
CA VAL A 636 22.27 9.62 -22.82
C VAL A 636 22.59 10.46 -24.04
N SER A 637 23.45 9.94 -24.90
CA SER A 637 23.64 10.44 -26.26
C SER A 637 23.35 9.33 -27.25
N GLY A 638 22.69 9.63 -28.35
CA GLY A 638 22.28 8.61 -29.30
C GLY A 638 22.04 9.11 -30.71
N ALA A 639 22.02 8.16 -31.63
CA ALA A 639 21.77 8.36 -33.03
C ALA A 639 20.81 7.29 -33.56
N TYR A 640 19.75 7.72 -34.23
CA TYR A 640 18.90 6.84 -35.01
C TYR A 640 19.30 6.82 -36.47
N ASN A 641 19.14 5.65 -37.08
CA ASN A 641 18.94 5.55 -38.52
C ASN A 641 17.43 5.50 -38.81
N LEU A 642 16.90 6.55 -39.43
CA LEU A 642 15.49 6.68 -39.80
C LEU A 642 15.34 6.37 -41.29
N VAL A 643 14.35 5.56 -41.64
CA VAL A 643 14.06 5.19 -43.04
C VAL A 643 12.60 5.50 -43.36
N ASN A 644 12.33 6.05 -44.54
CA ASN A 644 10.97 6.16 -45.04
C ASN A 644 10.51 4.81 -45.61
N LYS A 645 9.80 4.01 -44.79
CA LYS A 645 9.18 2.76 -45.23
C LYS A 645 7.79 2.94 -45.85
N ASN A 646 7.30 4.18 -45.96
CA ASN A 646 6.01 4.47 -46.57
C ASN A 646 6.14 4.54 -48.10
N ASN A 647 5.02 4.40 -48.81
CA ASN A 647 4.97 4.51 -50.28
C ASN A 647 4.84 5.95 -50.77
N ILE A 648 4.98 6.94 -49.88
CA ILE A 648 4.85 8.37 -50.19
C ILE A 648 6.06 9.15 -49.68
N PRO A 649 6.46 10.25 -50.36
CA PRO A 649 7.51 11.13 -49.87
C PRO A 649 7.14 11.81 -48.54
N ILE A 650 8.10 11.92 -47.62
CA ILE A 650 7.93 12.62 -46.34
C ILE A 650 8.66 13.96 -46.40
N HIS A 651 7.92 15.04 -46.12
CA HIS A 651 8.44 16.42 -46.12
C HIS A 651 8.73 16.95 -44.71
N GLU A 652 8.01 16.44 -43.70
CA GLU A 652 8.12 16.87 -42.32
C GLU A 652 8.18 15.66 -41.38
N ALA A 653 8.98 15.77 -40.33
CA ALA A 653 9.09 14.77 -39.29
C ALA A 653 8.68 15.38 -37.94
N TRP A 654 7.70 14.75 -37.30
CA TRP A 654 7.26 15.07 -35.94
C TRP A 654 7.96 14.15 -34.95
N ILE A 655 8.59 14.74 -33.94
CA ILE A 655 9.35 14.03 -32.91
C ILE A 655 8.82 14.48 -31.55
N ALA A 656 8.40 13.52 -30.75
CA ALA A 656 7.95 13.67 -29.38
C ALA A 656 9.08 13.27 -28.42
N VAL A 657 9.27 14.08 -27.38
CA VAL A 657 10.25 13.83 -26.32
C VAL A 657 9.61 14.05 -24.95
N ASP A 658 10.12 13.37 -23.93
CA ASP A 658 9.64 13.58 -22.57
C ASP A 658 10.07 14.97 -22.05
N LYS A 659 9.10 15.76 -21.59
CA LYS A 659 9.30 17.14 -21.11
C LYS A 659 9.98 17.21 -19.74
N ASP A 660 10.00 16.12 -18.99
CA ASP A 660 10.59 16.06 -17.65
C ASP A 660 12.11 15.82 -17.71
N LEU A 661 12.66 15.60 -18.92
CA LEU A 661 14.09 15.43 -19.18
C LEU A 661 14.75 16.76 -19.58
N GLN A 662 16.04 16.87 -19.30
CA GLN A 662 16.84 18.00 -19.73
C GLN A 662 17.53 17.68 -21.07
N TRP A 663 16.90 18.08 -22.17
CA TRP A 663 17.42 17.89 -23.52
C TRP A 663 18.57 18.86 -23.81
N LYS A 664 19.74 18.32 -24.21
CA LYS A 664 20.92 19.09 -24.63
C LYS A 664 20.96 19.31 -26.13
N GLY A 665 20.41 18.38 -26.91
CA GLY A 665 20.34 18.50 -28.36
C GLY A 665 19.36 17.53 -29.00
N LEU A 666 18.69 17.98 -30.05
CA LEU A 666 17.85 17.16 -30.92
C LEU A 666 18.01 17.68 -32.35
N VAL A 667 18.70 16.93 -33.20
CA VAL A 667 19.08 17.36 -34.55
C VAL A 667 18.77 16.27 -35.56
N LEU A 668 17.87 16.57 -36.51
CA LEU A 668 17.62 15.73 -37.67
C LEU A 668 18.48 16.20 -38.86
N LYS A 669 19.35 15.34 -39.38
CA LYS A 669 20.25 15.69 -40.51
C LYS A 669 19.47 15.99 -41.78
N GLY A 670 19.91 17.01 -42.52
CA GLY A 670 19.26 17.45 -43.77
C GLY A 670 17.88 18.08 -43.55
N SER A 671 17.69 18.76 -42.42
CA SER A 671 16.43 19.38 -42.07
C SER A 671 16.64 20.67 -41.27
N LYS A 672 15.59 21.48 -41.18
CA LYS A 672 15.51 22.66 -40.34
C LYS A 672 14.42 22.47 -39.29
N LEU A 673 14.75 22.78 -38.03
CA LEU A 673 13.77 22.83 -36.95
C LEU A 673 12.78 23.97 -37.24
N SER A 674 11.52 23.62 -37.48
CA SER A 674 10.47 24.55 -37.89
C SER A 674 9.52 24.91 -36.74
N MET A 675 9.39 24.03 -35.75
CA MET A 675 8.61 24.27 -34.54
C MET A 675 9.22 23.51 -33.37
N GLN A 676 9.24 24.17 -32.20
CA GLN A 676 9.62 23.61 -30.92
C GLN A 676 8.56 24.03 -29.90
N ASP A 677 7.93 23.05 -29.26
CA ASP A 677 6.97 23.24 -28.19
C ASP A 677 7.42 22.48 -26.95
N ASP A 678 8.27 23.15 -26.16
CA ASP A 678 8.86 22.59 -24.94
C ASP A 678 7.80 22.25 -23.89
N ALA A 679 6.63 22.93 -23.90
CA ALA A 679 5.57 22.65 -22.95
C ALA A 679 5.01 21.24 -23.13
N PHE A 680 5.00 20.70 -24.36
CA PHE A 680 4.51 19.36 -24.68
C PHE A 680 5.59 18.41 -25.20
N GLY A 681 6.85 18.84 -25.25
CA GLY A 681 7.95 18.08 -25.84
C GLY A 681 7.70 17.70 -27.30
N GLN A 682 7.18 18.63 -28.12
CA GLN A 682 6.90 18.40 -29.54
C GLN A 682 7.84 19.20 -30.44
N TYR A 683 8.50 18.51 -31.36
CA TYR A 683 9.44 19.10 -32.30
C TYR A 683 9.04 18.74 -33.73
N LYS A 684 9.03 19.74 -34.62
CA LYS A 684 8.74 19.59 -36.04
C LYS A 684 9.96 19.95 -36.86
N PHE A 685 10.48 19.00 -37.62
CA PHE A 685 11.57 19.20 -38.57
C PHE A 685 11.02 19.22 -39.99
N THR A 686 11.38 20.27 -40.75
CA THR A 686 11.11 20.34 -42.20
C THR A 686 12.37 19.90 -42.93
N LEU A 687 12.26 18.87 -43.75
CA LEU A 687 13.39 18.31 -44.49
C LEU A 687 13.78 19.26 -45.64
N ASP A 688 15.09 19.45 -45.85
CA ASP A 688 15.60 20.30 -46.94
C ASP A 688 15.24 19.70 -48.31
N GLN A 689 15.19 18.37 -48.39
CA GLN A 689 14.68 17.59 -49.51
C GLN A 689 13.71 16.53 -49.00
N PRO A 690 12.56 16.29 -49.67
CA PRO A 690 11.62 15.26 -49.23
C PRO A 690 12.26 13.87 -49.31
N LEU A 691 12.15 13.08 -48.24
CA LEU A 691 12.66 11.70 -48.22
C LEU A 691 11.74 10.81 -49.05
N GLN A 692 12.25 10.28 -50.16
CA GLN A 692 11.53 9.32 -50.99
C GLN A 692 11.37 7.98 -50.26
N PRO A 693 10.42 7.12 -50.67
CA PRO A 693 10.34 5.74 -50.19
C PRO A 693 11.70 5.04 -50.30
N GLY A 694 12.19 4.50 -49.18
CA GLY A 694 13.51 3.86 -49.06
C GLY A 694 14.66 4.79 -48.65
N ASP A 695 14.50 6.12 -48.77
CA ASP A 695 15.53 7.06 -48.34
C ASP A 695 15.71 7.03 -46.81
N SER A 696 16.91 7.38 -46.36
CA SER A 696 17.28 7.38 -44.95
C SER A 696 17.89 8.70 -44.49
N THR A 697 17.75 8.98 -43.19
CA THR A 697 18.37 10.12 -42.51
C THR A 697 18.76 9.74 -41.09
N LYS A 698 19.47 10.62 -40.40
CA LYS A 698 19.92 10.41 -39.01
C LYS A 698 19.34 11.45 -38.07
N LEU A 699 18.77 10.97 -36.96
CA LEU A 699 18.42 11.80 -35.81
C LEU A 699 19.50 11.66 -34.75
N LEU A 700 20.12 12.77 -34.35
CA LEU A 700 21.06 12.84 -33.24
C LEU A 700 20.35 13.45 -32.04
N PHE A 701 20.54 12.88 -30.86
CA PHE A 701 19.92 13.37 -29.64
C PHE A 701 20.81 13.20 -28.42
N GLU A 702 20.62 14.08 -27.45
CA GLU A 702 21.29 14.05 -26.16
C GLU A 702 20.38 14.61 -25.09
N PHE A 703 20.23 13.87 -24.00
CA PHE A 703 19.44 14.28 -22.84
C PHE A 703 20.05 13.76 -21.56
N GLU A 704 19.69 14.42 -20.47
CA GLU A 704 20.10 14.01 -19.15
C GLU A 704 18.91 13.87 -18.20
N TYR A 705 19.04 12.92 -17.27
CA TYR A 705 18.04 12.64 -16.25
C TYR A 705 18.65 12.83 -14.87
N HIS A 706 17.95 13.58 -14.04
CA HIS A 706 18.26 13.76 -12.63
C HIS A 706 17.02 13.56 -11.79
N TRP A 707 17.16 12.94 -10.63
CA TRP A 707 16.12 12.93 -9.62
C TRP A 707 16.69 13.26 -8.23
N TYR A 708 15.80 13.74 -7.37
CA TYR A 708 16.14 14.16 -6.01
C TYR A 708 15.31 13.38 -4.99
N GLY A 709 15.89 13.07 -3.84
CA GLY A 709 15.23 12.24 -2.82
C GLY A 709 13.94 12.81 -2.22
N ASN A 710 13.73 14.13 -2.29
CA ASN A 710 12.48 14.79 -1.88
C ASN A 710 11.40 14.75 -2.98
N GLY A 711 11.79 14.42 -4.22
CA GLY A 711 10.87 14.15 -5.32
C GLY A 711 10.34 12.72 -5.30
N ASN A 712 9.40 12.42 -6.20
CA ASN A 712 9.07 11.03 -6.49
C ASN A 712 10.04 10.51 -7.55
N ILE A 713 10.58 9.34 -7.29
CA ILE A 713 11.36 8.59 -8.27
C ILE A 713 10.43 8.11 -9.40
N ASP A 714 10.91 8.07 -10.64
CA ASP A 714 10.27 7.26 -11.68
C ASP A 714 10.64 5.79 -11.38
N PRO A 715 9.69 4.96 -10.93
CA PRO A 715 10.00 3.58 -10.56
C PRO A 715 10.54 2.74 -11.73
N PHE A 716 10.36 3.17 -12.98
CA PHE A 716 10.82 2.44 -14.16
C PHE A 716 12.11 2.98 -14.78
N ASN A 717 12.57 4.17 -14.42
CA ASN A 717 13.68 4.84 -15.12
C ASN A 717 14.70 5.50 -14.22
N ALA A 718 14.54 5.45 -12.91
CA ALA A 718 15.48 6.13 -12.04
C ALA A 718 16.71 5.30 -11.74
N ILE A 719 17.85 5.97 -11.77
CA ILE A 719 19.12 5.44 -11.30
C ILE A 719 19.22 5.58 -9.79
N VAL A 720 19.40 4.47 -9.08
CA VAL A 720 19.65 4.45 -7.63
C VAL A 720 21.09 4.04 -7.35
N ALA A 721 21.52 4.15 -6.09
CA ALA A 721 22.89 3.89 -5.70
C ALA A 721 23.29 2.42 -5.89
N ASN A 722 22.37 1.46 -5.73
CA ASN A 722 22.62 0.04 -6.00
C ASN A 722 21.32 -0.65 -6.46
N GLY A 723 21.40 -1.62 -7.38
CA GLY A 723 20.22 -2.30 -7.91
C GLY A 723 19.33 -1.44 -8.82
N ALA A 724 19.91 -0.51 -9.58
CA ALA A 724 19.16 0.38 -10.47
C ALA A 724 18.57 -0.38 -11.66
N PHE A 725 17.34 -0.02 -12.06
CA PHE A 725 16.71 -0.49 -13.29
C PHE A 725 16.15 0.70 -14.07
N MET A 726 16.41 0.71 -15.37
CA MET A 726 15.88 1.71 -16.28
C MET A 726 15.31 1.04 -17.54
N ARG A 727 14.00 1.15 -17.78
CA ARG A 727 13.38 0.97 -19.11
C ARG A 727 13.67 2.20 -19.96
N ILE A 728 14.96 2.43 -20.19
CA ILE A 728 15.47 3.69 -20.72
C ILE A 728 14.90 4.02 -22.10
N SER A 729 14.40 3.03 -22.86
CA SER A 729 13.65 3.25 -24.09
C SER A 729 12.42 4.15 -23.95
N ASN A 730 11.84 4.28 -22.74
CA ASN A 730 10.71 5.19 -22.48
C ASN A 730 11.07 6.67 -22.65
N TYR A 731 12.35 7.03 -22.52
CA TYR A 731 12.84 8.41 -22.59
C TYR A 731 13.45 8.77 -23.95
N TYR A 732 13.60 7.77 -24.81
CA TYR A 732 14.16 7.95 -26.14
C TYR A 732 13.17 8.69 -27.05
N PRO A 733 13.63 9.53 -28.00
CA PRO A 733 12.73 10.26 -28.89
C PRO A 733 11.77 9.32 -29.63
N SER A 734 10.49 9.65 -29.56
CA SER A 734 9.40 8.91 -30.23
C SER A 734 8.92 9.69 -31.45
N LEU A 735 8.44 8.99 -32.48
CA LEU A 735 7.97 9.64 -33.71
C LEU A 735 6.47 9.85 -33.68
N GLY A 736 6.02 11.04 -34.08
CA GLY A 736 4.61 11.40 -34.18
C GLY A 736 3.90 11.64 -32.85
N TYR A 737 2.57 11.59 -32.92
CA TYR A 737 1.67 11.72 -31.77
C TYR A 737 1.81 10.51 -30.82
N GLN A 738 1.62 10.74 -29.52
CA GLN A 738 1.77 9.73 -28.47
C GLN A 738 0.43 9.43 -27.79
N PRO A 739 -0.29 8.36 -28.18
CA PRO A 739 -1.57 7.98 -27.56
C PRO A 739 -1.48 7.73 -26.05
N GLY A 740 -0.33 7.25 -25.56
CA GLY A 740 -0.09 7.04 -24.12
C GLY A 740 -0.13 8.31 -23.27
N TRP A 741 -0.05 9.49 -23.90
CA TRP A 741 -0.17 10.78 -23.22
C TRP A 741 -1.61 11.29 -23.14
N GLU A 742 -2.59 10.53 -23.65
CA GLU A 742 -4.01 10.81 -23.44
C GLU A 742 -4.46 10.53 -22.00
N ILE A 743 -5.63 11.09 -21.65
CA ILE A 743 -6.37 10.69 -20.45
C ILE A 743 -7.15 9.42 -20.77
N SER A 744 -6.84 8.29 -20.12
CA SER A 744 -7.57 7.04 -20.38
C SER A 744 -8.93 6.99 -19.66
N ALA A 745 -9.02 7.54 -18.44
CA ALA A 745 -10.21 7.40 -17.60
C ALA A 745 -11.42 8.19 -18.13
N ALA A 746 -12.51 7.49 -18.47
CA ALA A 746 -13.73 8.09 -19.04
C ALA A 746 -14.31 9.24 -18.19
N THR A 747 -14.26 9.13 -16.86
CA THR A 747 -14.71 10.19 -15.93
C THR A 747 -13.90 11.47 -16.08
N ASP A 748 -12.58 11.35 -16.19
CA ASP A 748 -11.69 12.49 -16.36
C ASP A 748 -11.86 13.08 -17.77
N ARG A 749 -12.01 12.25 -18.81
CA ARG A 749 -12.29 12.71 -20.18
C ARG A 749 -13.57 13.55 -20.27
N LYS A 750 -14.64 13.14 -19.59
CA LYS A 750 -15.89 13.93 -19.45
C LYS A 750 -15.63 15.29 -18.78
N LYS A 751 -14.88 15.32 -17.67
CA LYS A 751 -14.49 16.57 -16.96
C LYS A 751 -13.77 17.55 -17.90
N TRP A 752 -12.89 17.04 -18.77
CA TRP A 752 -12.08 17.84 -19.69
C TRP A 752 -12.71 18.08 -21.08
N LYS A 753 -13.93 17.60 -21.30
CA LYS A 753 -14.68 17.67 -22.57
C LYS A 753 -13.88 17.08 -23.75
N LEU A 754 -13.26 15.93 -23.54
CA LEU A 754 -12.53 15.18 -24.56
C LEU A 754 -13.45 14.14 -25.21
N GLY A 755 -13.18 13.79 -26.48
CA GLY A 755 -13.85 12.67 -27.16
C GLY A 755 -13.48 11.31 -26.53
N PRO A 756 -13.82 10.17 -27.14
CA PRO A 756 -13.29 8.88 -26.69
C PRO A 756 -11.76 8.84 -26.80
N ALA A 757 -11.10 8.11 -25.90
CA ALA A 757 -9.67 7.85 -26.01
C ALA A 757 -9.39 7.03 -27.26
N SER A 758 -8.15 7.03 -27.73
CA SER A 758 -7.71 6.13 -28.80
C SER A 758 -8.06 4.67 -28.43
N PRO A 759 -8.97 4.00 -29.16
CA PRO A 759 -9.46 2.69 -28.77
C PRO A 759 -8.39 1.62 -29.00
N LEU A 760 -8.42 0.56 -28.17
CA LEU A 760 -7.73 -0.68 -28.49
C LEU A 760 -8.31 -1.22 -29.81
N LYS A 761 -7.43 -1.65 -30.73
CA LYS A 761 -7.87 -2.26 -31.99
C LYS A 761 -8.65 -3.53 -31.73
N THR A 762 -9.73 -3.74 -32.47
CA THR A 762 -10.56 -4.96 -32.36
C THR A 762 -10.07 -6.03 -33.31
N LEU A 763 -10.53 -7.27 -33.15
CA LEU A 763 -10.17 -8.39 -34.03
C LEU A 763 -10.63 -8.20 -35.48
N GLU A 764 -11.64 -7.37 -35.71
CA GLU A 764 -12.16 -7.04 -37.04
C GLU A 764 -11.32 -6.00 -37.77
N ASP A 765 -10.42 -5.29 -37.07
CA ASP A 765 -9.55 -4.29 -37.67
C ASP A 765 -8.52 -4.94 -38.61
N THR A 766 -8.40 -4.41 -39.83
CA THR A 766 -7.43 -4.92 -40.80
C THR A 766 -6.01 -4.51 -40.43
N LEU A 767 -5.12 -5.49 -40.30
CA LEU A 767 -3.69 -5.25 -40.11
C LEU A 767 -3.04 -4.85 -41.44
N ALA A 768 -2.14 -3.87 -41.39
CA ALA A 768 -1.32 -3.51 -42.54
C ALA A 768 -0.49 -4.73 -43.00
N ASN A 769 -0.34 -4.90 -44.31
CA ASN A 769 0.49 -5.93 -44.92
C ASN A 769 1.37 -5.30 -46.02
N PRO A 770 2.70 -5.25 -45.85
CA PRO A 770 3.46 -5.76 -44.70
C PRO A 770 3.21 -4.97 -43.41
N PHE A 771 3.28 -5.64 -42.26
CA PHE A 771 3.10 -5.01 -40.97
C PHE A 771 4.30 -4.13 -40.58
N PRO A 772 4.09 -2.88 -40.11
CA PRO A 772 5.17 -1.96 -39.77
C PRO A 772 5.74 -2.24 -38.37
N TYR A 773 6.50 -3.33 -38.22
CA TYR A 773 7.20 -3.62 -36.98
C TYR A 773 8.16 -2.51 -36.58
N LYS A 774 8.20 -2.20 -35.28
CA LYS A 774 9.15 -1.26 -34.66
C LYS A 774 10.41 -1.98 -34.16
N PHE A 775 10.97 -2.86 -34.99
CA PHE A 775 12.22 -3.55 -34.65
C PHE A 775 13.43 -2.72 -35.08
N ILE A 776 14.50 -2.80 -34.30
CA ILE A 776 15.73 -2.03 -34.46
C ILE A 776 16.97 -2.91 -34.31
N GLU A 777 18.03 -2.59 -35.04
CA GLU A 777 19.39 -3.02 -34.69
C GLU A 777 19.89 -2.19 -33.49
N TRP A 778 20.45 -2.86 -32.49
CA TRP A 778 20.85 -2.24 -31.22
C TRP A 778 22.37 -2.27 -31.02
N ASP A 779 22.96 -1.10 -30.72
CA ASP A 779 24.39 -0.93 -30.43
C ASP A 779 24.55 0.11 -29.31
N ALA A 780 24.85 -0.34 -28.09
CA ALA A 780 24.96 0.51 -26.92
C ALA A 780 26.30 0.35 -26.22
N THR A 781 26.96 1.47 -25.96
CA THR A 781 28.09 1.55 -25.03
C THR A 781 27.60 2.16 -23.73
N ILE A 782 27.71 1.42 -22.63
CA ILE A 782 27.19 1.84 -21.33
C ILE A 782 28.35 1.93 -20.36
N SER A 783 28.42 3.01 -19.58
CA SER A 783 29.45 3.19 -18.57
C SER A 783 28.84 3.44 -17.18
N THR A 784 29.47 2.94 -16.13
CA THR A 784 29.05 3.15 -14.74
C THR A 784 30.26 3.37 -13.81
N GLU A 785 29.98 3.77 -12.57
CA GLU A 785 30.98 3.97 -11.52
C GLU A 785 31.45 2.61 -10.96
N GLN A 786 32.75 2.44 -10.69
CA GLN A 786 33.23 1.24 -9.99
C GLN A 786 32.74 1.21 -8.53
N PRO A 787 32.45 0.03 -7.96
CA PRO A 787 32.66 -1.33 -8.50
C PRO A 787 31.46 -1.90 -9.26
N GLN A 788 30.52 -1.07 -9.74
CA GLN A 788 29.29 -1.55 -10.35
C GLN A 788 29.49 -2.23 -11.71
N TRP A 789 28.53 -3.09 -12.00
CA TRP A 789 28.36 -3.81 -13.24
C TRP A 789 27.05 -3.39 -13.91
N VAL A 790 27.07 -3.29 -15.24
CA VAL A 790 25.86 -3.02 -16.01
C VAL A 790 25.43 -4.29 -16.72
N VAL A 791 24.16 -4.66 -16.53
CA VAL A 791 23.51 -5.72 -17.32
C VAL A 791 22.58 -5.05 -18.32
N GLY A 792 22.97 -5.11 -19.59
CA GLY A 792 22.18 -4.62 -20.73
C GLY A 792 21.40 -5.74 -21.42
N ILE A 793 20.94 -5.46 -22.64
CA ILE A 793 20.22 -6.42 -23.49
C ILE A 793 21.08 -6.84 -24.70
N GLY A 794 20.74 -7.98 -25.31
CA GLY A 794 21.51 -8.54 -26.42
C GLY A 794 22.84 -9.15 -25.98
N ASN A 795 23.82 -9.17 -26.87
CA ASN A 795 25.12 -9.82 -26.65
C ASN A 795 26.16 -8.82 -26.12
N LEU A 796 26.82 -9.16 -25.01
CA LEU A 796 27.98 -8.43 -24.51
C LEU A 796 29.19 -8.71 -25.43
N LYS A 797 29.69 -7.65 -26.09
CA LYS A 797 30.82 -7.75 -27.04
C LYS A 797 32.15 -7.36 -26.43
N ALA A 798 32.16 -6.36 -25.54
CA ALA A 798 33.37 -5.88 -24.89
C ALA A 798 33.05 -5.36 -23.49
N GLU A 799 34.02 -5.53 -22.59
CA GLU A 799 34.02 -5.04 -21.23
C GLU A 799 35.41 -4.48 -20.94
N TRP A 800 35.49 -3.26 -20.40
CA TRP A 800 36.78 -2.67 -20.05
C TRP A 800 36.65 -1.61 -18.96
N VAL A 801 37.75 -1.32 -18.29
CA VAL A 801 37.85 -0.24 -17.31
C VAL A 801 38.69 0.88 -17.88
N SER A 802 38.21 2.11 -17.77
CA SER A 802 38.96 3.32 -18.15
C SER A 802 38.54 4.49 -17.27
N ASN A 803 39.49 5.35 -16.89
CA ASN A 803 39.21 6.56 -16.09
C ASN A 803 38.34 6.31 -14.84
N ASN A 804 38.60 5.21 -14.11
CA ASN A 804 37.84 4.80 -12.92
C ASN A 804 36.34 4.52 -13.18
N ARG A 805 35.98 4.23 -14.44
CA ARG A 805 34.64 3.82 -14.87
C ARG A 805 34.69 2.46 -15.52
N HIS A 806 33.62 1.70 -15.36
CA HIS A 806 33.44 0.39 -15.97
C HIS A 806 32.56 0.52 -17.22
N TYR A 807 33.02 0.04 -18.36
CA TYR A 807 32.35 0.16 -19.66
C TYR A 807 31.95 -1.21 -20.20
N PHE A 808 30.79 -1.24 -20.85
CA PHE A 808 30.19 -2.42 -21.46
C PHE A 808 29.64 -2.07 -22.85
N GLN A 809 29.98 -2.87 -23.85
CA GLN A 809 29.40 -2.75 -25.19
C GLN A 809 28.42 -3.89 -25.44
N TYR A 810 27.15 -3.56 -25.61
CA TYR A 810 26.07 -4.50 -25.91
C TYR A 810 25.58 -4.28 -27.34
N THR A 811 25.46 -5.36 -28.10
CA THR A 811 24.94 -5.33 -29.47
C THR A 811 23.90 -6.42 -29.69
N SER A 812 22.90 -6.14 -30.50
CA SER A 812 21.93 -7.15 -30.95
C SER A 812 21.53 -6.88 -32.40
N GLY A 813 21.12 -7.93 -33.10
CA GLY A 813 20.36 -7.80 -34.35
C GLY A 813 18.97 -7.18 -34.09
N ASP A 814 18.00 -7.50 -34.93
CA ASP A 814 16.66 -6.92 -34.83
C ASP A 814 15.97 -7.29 -33.50
N ILE A 815 15.68 -6.27 -32.70
CA ILE A 815 14.92 -6.38 -31.45
C ILE A 815 13.74 -5.40 -31.47
N PRO A 816 12.64 -5.65 -30.74
CA PRO A 816 11.62 -4.64 -30.52
C PRO A 816 12.21 -3.35 -29.94
N PHE A 817 11.66 -2.18 -30.30
CA PHE A 817 12.01 -0.90 -29.69
C PHE A 817 11.53 -0.88 -28.22
N ARG A 818 12.39 -1.36 -27.32
CA ARG A 818 12.09 -2.45 -26.36
C ARG A 818 13.34 -2.76 -25.53
N PHE A 819 13.94 -1.78 -24.85
CA PHE A 819 15.23 -2.00 -24.17
C PHE A 819 15.33 -1.36 -22.78
N ALA A 820 16.06 -2.06 -21.92
CA ALA A 820 16.32 -1.69 -20.54
C ALA A 820 17.74 -2.08 -20.14
N LEU A 821 18.18 -1.57 -18.99
CA LEU A 821 19.45 -1.94 -18.39
C LEU A 821 19.33 -1.88 -16.86
N SER A 822 20.23 -2.57 -16.18
CA SER A 822 20.43 -2.45 -14.74
C SER A 822 21.87 -2.10 -14.39
N SER A 823 22.08 -1.51 -13.21
CA SER A 823 23.41 -1.20 -12.66
C SER A 823 23.43 -1.49 -11.16
N ALA A 824 24.34 -2.35 -10.72
CA ALA A 824 24.49 -2.73 -9.31
C ALA A 824 25.88 -3.29 -9.02
N GLU A 825 26.18 -3.48 -7.74
CA GLU A 825 27.32 -4.26 -7.27
C GLU A 825 26.96 -5.76 -7.28
N TYR A 826 27.12 -6.40 -8.45
CA TYR A 826 26.74 -7.80 -8.64
C TYR A 826 27.85 -8.79 -8.26
N LYS A 827 27.42 -9.91 -7.67
CA LYS A 827 28.08 -11.20 -7.85
C LYS A 827 27.47 -11.90 -9.06
N VAL A 828 28.26 -12.76 -9.71
CA VAL A 828 27.84 -13.45 -10.93
C VAL A 828 28.05 -14.95 -10.78
N ALA A 829 26.99 -15.71 -11.04
CA ALA A 829 27.04 -17.15 -11.19
C ALA A 829 26.79 -17.52 -12.65
N TYR A 830 27.53 -18.50 -13.14
CA TYR A 830 27.48 -18.94 -14.54
C TYR A 830 26.95 -20.36 -14.67
N GLY A 831 26.16 -20.57 -15.70
CA GLY A 831 25.71 -21.86 -16.19
C GLY A 831 25.77 -21.91 -17.71
N GLN A 832 25.38 -23.04 -18.27
CA GLN A 832 25.40 -23.26 -19.72
C GLN A 832 24.39 -24.34 -20.08
N PHE A 833 23.74 -24.20 -21.24
CA PHE A 833 22.93 -25.23 -21.90
C PHE A 833 23.35 -25.28 -23.37
N GLU A 834 23.92 -26.40 -23.82
CA GLU A 834 24.53 -26.50 -25.16
C GLU A 834 25.52 -25.34 -25.40
N ASP A 835 25.33 -24.54 -26.45
CA ASP A 835 26.15 -23.37 -26.76
C ASP A 835 25.63 -22.06 -26.13
N ILE A 836 24.53 -22.12 -25.36
CA ILE A 836 23.87 -20.95 -24.75
C ILE A 836 24.41 -20.75 -23.33
N GLY A 837 25.04 -19.60 -23.08
CA GLY A 837 25.49 -19.20 -21.75
C GLY A 837 24.34 -18.73 -20.85
N ILE A 838 24.34 -19.12 -19.59
CA ILE A 838 23.38 -18.64 -18.57
C ILE A 838 24.18 -17.85 -17.53
N ALA A 839 23.75 -16.62 -17.21
CA ALA A 839 24.40 -15.83 -16.16
C ALA A 839 23.37 -15.23 -15.21
N VAL A 840 23.59 -15.37 -13.90
CA VAL A 840 22.76 -14.78 -12.86
C VAL A 840 23.58 -13.74 -12.12
N TYR A 841 23.13 -12.49 -12.19
CA TYR A 841 23.71 -11.32 -11.53
C TYR A 841 22.87 -11.00 -10.30
N TYR A 842 23.45 -11.15 -9.11
CA TYR A 842 22.73 -11.11 -7.84
C TYR A 842 23.49 -10.32 -6.78
N HIS A 843 22.79 -9.83 -5.77
CA HIS A 843 23.36 -9.20 -4.61
C HIS A 843 24.07 -10.24 -3.74
N ALA A 844 25.22 -9.91 -3.14
CA ALA A 844 26.08 -10.90 -2.49
C ALA A 844 25.38 -11.71 -1.39
N ASP A 845 24.48 -11.08 -0.64
CA ASP A 845 23.73 -11.72 0.43
C ASP A 845 22.55 -12.55 -0.09
N HIS A 846 22.21 -12.45 -1.39
CA HIS A 846 21.02 -13.05 -2.00
C HIS A 846 21.30 -14.31 -2.84
N ALA A 847 22.28 -15.11 -2.43
CA ALA A 847 22.72 -16.27 -3.21
C ALA A 847 21.71 -17.45 -3.25
N TRP A 848 20.67 -17.45 -2.41
CA TRP A 848 19.87 -18.63 -2.07
C TRP A 848 19.20 -19.33 -3.26
N ASN A 849 18.63 -18.57 -4.20
CA ASN A 849 17.88 -19.13 -5.33
C ASN A 849 18.70 -19.23 -6.63
N VAL A 850 19.97 -18.83 -6.61
CA VAL A 850 20.82 -18.70 -7.81
C VAL A 850 21.00 -20.04 -8.54
N ASP A 851 21.28 -21.11 -7.80
CA ASP A 851 21.48 -22.44 -8.40
C ASP A 851 20.19 -23.01 -9.00
N SER A 852 19.04 -22.79 -8.34
CA SER A 852 17.74 -23.19 -8.88
C SER A 852 17.43 -22.44 -10.17
N LEU A 853 17.64 -21.12 -10.21
CA LEU A 853 17.46 -20.31 -11.41
C LEU A 853 18.28 -20.83 -12.60
N ILE A 854 19.55 -21.16 -12.39
CA ILE A 854 20.40 -21.73 -13.45
C ILE A 854 19.86 -23.09 -13.90
N SER A 855 19.57 -23.99 -12.97
CA SER A 855 19.09 -25.34 -13.28
C SER A 855 17.76 -25.31 -14.05
N LYS A 856 16.84 -24.43 -13.67
CA LYS A 856 15.50 -24.34 -14.25
C LYS A 856 15.54 -23.66 -15.60
N SER A 857 16.39 -22.65 -15.76
CA SER A 857 16.67 -22.04 -17.07
C SER A 857 17.15 -23.07 -18.09
N ARG A 858 18.01 -24.03 -17.70
CA ARG A 858 18.43 -25.13 -18.59
C ARG A 858 17.24 -25.96 -19.07
N LYS A 859 16.36 -26.39 -18.16
CA LYS A 859 15.16 -27.18 -18.51
C LYS A 859 14.20 -26.40 -19.41
N THR A 860 14.02 -25.10 -19.15
CA THR A 860 13.18 -24.24 -19.97
C THR A 860 13.75 -24.08 -21.37
N LEU A 861 15.06 -23.87 -21.51
CA LEU A 861 15.73 -23.84 -22.82
C LEU A 861 15.58 -25.18 -23.54
N GLU A 862 15.79 -26.30 -22.85
CA GLU A 862 15.62 -27.65 -23.42
C GLU A 862 14.20 -27.86 -23.96
N TYR A 863 13.18 -27.61 -23.14
CA TYR A 863 11.79 -27.78 -23.51
C TYR A 863 11.36 -26.86 -24.65
N CYS A 864 11.69 -25.56 -24.58
CA CYS A 864 11.29 -24.58 -25.59
C CYS A 864 12.01 -24.82 -26.92
N GLN A 865 13.31 -25.17 -26.90
CA GLN A 865 14.04 -25.47 -28.14
C GLN A 865 13.52 -26.73 -28.83
N HIS A 866 13.23 -27.78 -28.05
CA HIS A 866 12.65 -29.00 -28.58
C HIS A 866 11.28 -28.76 -29.22
N ASN A 867 10.41 -28.04 -28.51
CA ASN A 867 9.00 -27.91 -28.90
C ASN A 867 8.73 -26.76 -29.89
N PHE A 868 9.35 -25.59 -29.71
CA PHE A 868 8.96 -24.36 -30.41
C PHE A 868 9.98 -23.90 -31.45
N GLY A 869 11.27 -24.09 -31.19
CA GLY A 869 12.35 -23.70 -32.10
C GLY A 869 13.55 -23.09 -31.37
N PRO A 870 14.66 -22.84 -32.08
CA PRO A 870 15.93 -22.43 -31.46
C PRO A 870 15.80 -21.10 -30.70
N TYR A 871 16.61 -20.97 -29.64
CA TYR A 871 16.72 -19.72 -28.90
C TYR A 871 17.52 -18.68 -29.73
N PRO A 872 17.07 -17.41 -29.84
CA PRO A 872 17.65 -16.45 -30.79
C PRO A 872 18.94 -15.75 -30.32
N TYR A 873 19.44 -16.04 -29.11
CA TYR A 873 20.62 -15.35 -28.54
C TYR A 873 21.66 -16.34 -28.01
N ASP A 874 22.91 -15.89 -27.85
CA ASP A 874 24.02 -16.73 -27.36
C ASP A 874 24.04 -16.84 -25.83
N THR A 875 23.30 -15.96 -25.15
CA THR A 875 23.28 -15.88 -23.70
C THR A 875 21.90 -15.49 -23.19
N ILE A 876 21.51 -15.99 -22.02
CA ILE A 876 20.41 -15.47 -21.21
C ILE A 876 20.96 -14.98 -19.86
N ARG A 877 20.59 -13.76 -19.47
CA ARG A 877 20.99 -13.15 -18.20
C ARG A 877 19.80 -12.95 -17.28
N PHE A 878 19.97 -13.21 -15.99
CA PHE A 878 19.04 -12.80 -14.95
C PHE A 878 19.73 -11.74 -14.11
N ALA A 879 19.11 -10.57 -13.94
CA ALA A 879 19.67 -9.48 -13.16
C ALA A 879 18.72 -9.07 -12.04
N GLU A 880 19.21 -9.16 -10.82
CA GLU A 880 18.51 -8.69 -9.64
C GLU A 880 18.42 -7.16 -9.60
N ILE A 881 17.25 -6.61 -9.27
CA ILE A 881 17.03 -5.17 -9.17
C ILE A 881 16.37 -4.80 -7.83
N SER A 882 16.65 -3.59 -7.36
CA SER A 882 16.15 -3.08 -6.07
C SER A 882 14.63 -3.00 -6.06
N SER A 883 14.03 -3.21 -4.90
CA SER A 883 12.61 -3.02 -4.63
C SER A 883 12.12 -1.59 -4.86
N PHE A 884 13.02 -0.61 -5.04
CA PHE A 884 12.67 0.74 -5.44
C PHE A 884 11.99 0.76 -6.82
N THR A 885 12.33 -0.21 -7.69
CA THR A 885 11.61 -0.47 -8.93
C THR A 885 10.28 -1.13 -8.65
N ARG A 886 9.21 -0.55 -9.20
CA ARG A 886 7.84 -0.97 -8.94
C ARG A 886 7.05 -1.08 -10.23
N GLY A 887 6.14 -2.06 -10.28
CA GLY A 887 5.21 -2.26 -11.39
C GLY A 887 5.29 -3.64 -12.04
N PHE A 888 6.29 -4.45 -11.69
CA PHE A 888 6.44 -5.85 -12.09
C PHE A 888 7.30 -6.59 -11.07
N ASP A 889 7.15 -7.91 -10.99
CA ASP A 889 8.00 -8.80 -10.18
C ASP A 889 9.23 -9.26 -10.97
N ALA A 890 9.03 -9.60 -12.24
CA ALA A 890 10.09 -9.80 -13.22
C ALA A 890 9.67 -9.26 -14.58
N THR A 891 10.63 -9.03 -15.48
CA THR A 891 10.35 -8.62 -16.84
C THR A 891 11.43 -9.08 -17.82
N ALA A 892 11.00 -9.75 -18.88
CA ALA A 892 11.87 -10.21 -19.95
C ALA A 892 12.14 -9.15 -21.04
N TYR A 893 13.38 -9.16 -21.51
CA TYR A 893 13.94 -8.37 -22.61
C TYR A 893 14.85 -9.26 -23.48
N PRO A 894 15.23 -8.84 -24.69
CA PRO A 894 16.21 -9.56 -25.52
C PRO A 894 17.46 -9.99 -24.73
N ALA A 895 17.67 -11.30 -24.58
CA ALA A 895 18.79 -11.92 -23.85
C ALA A 895 18.91 -11.62 -22.33
N THR A 896 17.96 -10.89 -21.72
CA THR A 896 18.06 -10.48 -20.31
C THR A 896 16.69 -10.41 -19.64
N ILE A 897 16.59 -10.93 -18.42
CA ILE A 897 15.43 -10.87 -17.54
C ILE A 897 15.83 -10.09 -16.28
N PHE A 898 15.06 -9.06 -15.94
CA PHE A 898 15.27 -8.29 -14.71
C PHE A 898 14.25 -8.72 -13.66
N MET A 899 14.70 -9.04 -12.44
CA MET A 899 13.87 -9.61 -11.39
C MET A 899 14.02 -8.81 -10.08
N ASN A 900 12.90 -8.48 -9.46
CA ASN A 900 12.88 -7.70 -8.21
C ASN A 900 13.41 -8.52 -7.04
N GLU A 901 14.25 -7.92 -6.18
CA GLU A 901 14.81 -8.57 -4.98
C GLU A 901 13.71 -9.23 -4.14
N ASN A 902 12.57 -8.54 -3.96
CA ASN A 902 11.47 -8.96 -3.07
C ASN A 902 10.59 -10.08 -3.60
N SER A 903 10.71 -10.43 -4.88
CA SER A 903 9.78 -11.34 -5.57
C SER A 903 10.47 -12.58 -6.12
N SER A 904 11.81 -12.66 -6.05
CA SER A 904 12.56 -13.76 -6.66
C SER A 904 13.77 -14.19 -5.83
N PHE A 905 14.55 -13.24 -5.32
CA PHE A 905 15.81 -13.56 -4.65
C PHE A 905 15.65 -13.74 -3.13
N THR A 906 14.72 -13.03 -2.49
CA THR A 906 14.44 -13.14 -1.04
C THR A 906 13.26 -14.07 -0.71
N VAL A 907 12.93 -14.99 -1.62
CA VAL A 907 11.81 -15.93 -1.50
C VAL A 907 12.33 -17.29 -1.04
N ASP A 908 11.69 -17.88 -0.02
CA ASP A 908 12.00 -19.21 0.49
C ASP A 908 11.30 -20.29 -0.35
N THR A 909 12.08 -20.95 -1.21
CA THR A 909 11.60 -22.03 -2.08
C THR A 909 11.55 -23.40 -1.39
N HIS A 910 11.99 -23.49 -0.12
CA HIS A 910 12.02 -24.72 0.67
C HIS A 910 10.88 -24.84 1.69
N ALA A 911 10.20 -23.73 2.01
CA ALA A 911 9.10 -23.71 2.97
C ALA A 911 7.86 -24.52 2.48
N ASP A 912 7.66 -24.60 1.16
CA ASP A 912 6.61 -25.41 0.54
C ASP A 912 7.19 -26.34 -0.53
N ASP A 913 7.43 -27.61 -0.17
CA ASP A 913 7.84 -28.70 -1.08
C ASP A 913 6.85 -28.94 -2.26
N GLU A 914 5.71 -28.24 -2.28
CA GLU A 914 4.74 -28.30 -3.37
C GLU A 914 4.98 -27.30 -4.52
N GLN A 915 5.70 -26.17 -4.34
CA GLN A 915 5.84 -25.14 -5.39
C GLN A 915 7.17 -24.36 -5.41
N ASP A 916 8.07 -24.65 -6.36
CA ASP A 916 9.23 -23.78 -6.67
C ASP A 916 8.79 -22.62 -7.58
N LEU A 917 8.18 -21.59 -7.00
CA LEU A 917 7.61 -20.48 -7.78
C LEU A 917 8.66 -19.55 -8.38
N VAL A 918 9.88 -19.49 -7.82
CA VAL A 918 10.98 -18.74 -8.43
C VAL A 918 11.39 -19.40 -9.73
N ALA A 919 11.44 -20.74 -9.75
CA ALA A 919 11.62 -21.50 -10.97
C ALA A 919 10.50 -21.30 -11.98
N ASN A 920 9.24 -21.33 -11.52
CA ASN A 920 8.08 -21.11 -12.39
C ASN A 920 8.11 -19.72 -13.02
N LEU A 921 8.31 -18.67 -12.21
CA LEU A 921 8.44 -17.29 -12.69
C LEU A 921 9.61 -17.16 -13.69
N SER A 922 10.77 -17.76 -13.39
CA SER A 922 11.91 -17.73 -14.33
C SER A 922 11.59 -18.42 -15.67
N SER A 923 10.78 -19.48 -15.64
CA SER A 923 10.36 -20.23 -16.82
C SER A 923 9.35 -19.45 -17.65
N HIS A 924 8.37 -18.80 -16.98
CA HIS A 924 7.43 -17.87 -17.60
C HIS A 924 8.18 -16.74 -18.32
N GLU A 925 9.06 -16.03 -17.61
CA GLU A 925 9.80 -14.90 -18.18
C GLU A 925 10.73 -15.31 -19.32
N LEU A 926 11.40 -16.46 -19.21
CA LEU A 926 12.25 -16.99 -20.28
C LEU A 926 11.44 -17.43 -21.50
N SER A 927 10.22 -17.94 -21.32
CA SER A 927 9.35 -18.31 -22.44
C SER A 927 8.94 -17.11 -23.31
N HIS A 928 8.95 -15.89 -22.77
CA HIS A 928 8.67 -14.67 -23.56
C HIS A 928 9.66 -14.43 -24.71
N GLN A 929 10.82 -15.09 -24.71
CA GLN A 929 11.77 -15.06 -25.82
C GLN A 929 11.20 -15.74 -27.09
N TRP A 930 10.22 -16.63 -26.94
CA TRP A 930 9.37 -17.13 -28.02
C TRP A 930 8.07 -16.33 -28.11
N TRP A 931 7.46 -15.99 -26.96
CA TRP A 931 6.13 -15.36 -26.85
C TRP A 931 6.17 -13.88 -26.45
N GLY A 932 6.03 -12.96 -27.41
CA GLY A 932 5.80 -11.53 -27.13
C GLY A 932 7.03 -10.61 -27.19
N LEU A 933 8.24 -11.15 -27.35
CA LEU A 933 9.47 -10.35 -27.48
C LEU A 933 10.15 -10.55 -28.83
N ALA A 934 11.09 -11.51 -28.92
CA ALA A 934 12.05 -11.59 -30.00
C ALA A 934 11.50 -12.24 -31.28
N GLN A 935 10.61 -13.22 -31.13
CA GLN A 935 10.12 -14.02 -32.26
C GLN A 935 8.66 -13.72 -32.60
N LEU A 936 7.71 -14.13 -31.75
CA LEU A 936 6.30 -13.80 -31.94
C LEU A 936 6.02 -12.42 -31.33
N SER A 937 5.76 -11.41 -32.15
CA SER A 937 5.42 -10.05 -31.69
C SER A 937 4.00 -9.68 -32.17
N PRO A 938 2.95 -9.98 -31.38
CA PRO A 938 1.58 -9.67 -31.78
C PRO A 938 1.33 -8.15 -31.83
N PRO A 939 0.35 -7.70 -32.62
CA PRO A 939 -0.06 -6.30 -32.62
C PRO A 939 -0.78 -5.95 -31.31
N GLU A 940 -0.78 -4.67 -30.95
CA GLU A 940 -1.55 -4.15 -29.81
C GLU A 940 -3.05 -4.10 -30.17
N MET A 941 -3.77 -5.18 -29.85
CA MET A 941 -5.20 -5.36 -30.13
C MET A 941 -5.86 -6.34 -29.13
N GLU A 942 -7.19 -6.49 -29.21
CA GLU A 942 -7.94 -7.53 -28.48
C GLU A 942 -7.33 -8.92 -28.69
N GLY A 943 -7.17 -9.69 -27.62
CA GLY A 943 -6.58 -11.03 -27.66
C GLY A 943 -5.06 -11.06 -27.84
N GLY A 944 -4.39 -9.92 -28.07
CA GLY A 944 -2.93 -9.86 -28.25
C GLY A 944 -2.16 -10.40 -27.04
N GLN A 945 -2.65 -10.14 -25.82
CA GLN A 945 -2.03 -10.64 -24.58
C GLN A 945 -2.18 -12.15 -24.39
N VAL A 946 -3.10 -12.81 -25.11
CA VAL A 946 -3.19 -14.29 -25.10
C VAL A 946 -1.97 -14.89 -25.77
N LEU A 947 -1.49 -14.27 -26.86
CA LEU A 947 -0.30 -14.71 -27.61
C LEU A 947 1.02 -14.44 -26.87
N THR A 948 1.00 -13.68 -25.77
CA THR A 948 2.17 -13.39 -24.95
C THR A 948 2.07 -14.10 -23.61
N GLU A 949 1.11 -13.72 -22.77
CA GLU A 949 0.99 -14.15 -21.39
C GLU A 949 0.36 -15.53 -21.26
N SER A 950 -0.73 -15.83 -21.99
CA SER A 950 -1.36 -17.16 -21.86
C SER A 950 -0.46 -18.28 -22.39
N LEU A 951 0.32 -18.02 -23.44
CA LEU A 951 1.31 -18.98 -23.96
C LEU A 951 2.51 -19.16 -23.01
N ALA A 952 2.93 -18.08 -22.35
CA ALA A 952 3.97 -18.15 -21.32
C ALA A 952 3.49 -18.95 -20.09
N MET A 953 2.28 -18.68 -19.60
CA MET A 953 1.63 -19.46 -18.53
C MET A 953 1.45 -20.94 -18.91
N TYR A 954 1.07 -21.24 -20.16
CA TYR A 954 1.01 -22.62 -20.63
C TYR A 954 2.39 -23.31 -20.57
N THR A 955 3.44 -22.61 -21.01
CA THR A 955 4.81 -23.14 -20.98
C THR A 955 5.26 -23.41 -19.55
N GLU A 956 5.00 -22.48 -18.62
CA GLU A 956 5.22 -22.66 -17.19
C GLU A 956 4.50 -23.90 -16.66
N LEU A 957 3.20 -24.07 -16.95
CA LEU A 957 2.41 -25.20 -16.47
C LEU A 957 2.90 -26.55 -16.99
N MET A 958 3.36 -26.63 -18.24
CA MET A 958 3.91 -27.88 -18.79
C MET A 958 5.23 -28.24 -18.12
N LEU A 959 6.15 -27.27 -17.97
CA LEU A 959 7.40 -27.49 -17.24
C LEU A 959 7.14 -27.92 -15.78
N TYR A 960 6.18 -27.27 -15.12
CA TYR A 960 5.75 -27.65 -13.78
C TYR A 960 5.19 -29.09 -13.75
N GLN A 961 4.40 -29.49 -14.75
CA GLN A 961 3.91 -30.86 -14.86
C GLN A 961 5.02 -31.89 -15.06
N HIS A 962 6.05 -31.58 -15.84
CA HIS A 962 7.21 -32.46 -16.04
C HIS A 962 8.01 -32.64 -14.74
N ASP A 963 8.11 -31.60 -13.92
CA ASP A 963 8.87 -31.63 -12.66
C ASP A 963 8.09 -32.25 -11.48
N TYR A 964 6.78 -31.99 -11.40
CA TYR A 964 5.97 -32.29 -10.20
C TYR A 964 4.82 -33.26 -10.45
N GLY A 965 4.52 -33.58 -11.71
CA GLY A 965 3.46 -34.49 -12.11
C GLY A 965 2.07 -33.87 -12.16
N LYS A 966 1.17 -34.55 -12.87
CA LYS A 966 -0.17 -34.07 -13.22
C LYS A 966 -1.04 -33.65 -12.02
N LEU A 967 -1.05 -34.43 -10.94
CA LEU A 967 -1.89 -34.13 -9.77
C LEU A 967 -1.55 -32.78 -9.13
N LYS A 968 -0.26 -32.43 -9.06
CA LYS A 968 0.17 -31.12 -8.55
C LYS A 968 -0.20 -30.01 -9.54
N THR A 969 -0.05 -30.23 -10.84
CA THR A 969 -0.49 -29.27 -11.87
C THR A 969 -1.99 -28.99 -11.81
N GLU A 970 -2.83 -30.01 -11.60
CA GLU A 970 -4.29 -29.83 -11.47
C GLU A 970 -4.67 -28.97 -10.26
N LYS A 971 -3.93 -29.07 -9.14
CA LYS A 971 -4.10 -28.15 -8.00
C LYS A 971 -3.76 -26.71 -8.39
N LEU A 972 -2.64 -26.49 -9.08
CA LEU A 972 -2.21 -25.16 -9.55
C LEU A 972 -3.21 -24.57 -10.55
N VAL A 973 -3.74 -25.37 -11.48
CA VAL A 973 -4.79 -24.96 -12.42
C VAL A 973 -6.09 -24.62 -11.68
N SER A 974 -6.45 -25.38 -10.66
CA SER A 974 -7.63 -25.09 -9.81
C SER A 974 -7.47 -23.77 -9.05
N MET A 975 -6.25 -23.45 -8.60
CA MET A 975 -5.93 -22.16 -8.00
C MET A 975 -6.12 -21.00 -8.99
N HIS A 976 -5.61 -21.11 -10.22
CA HIS A 976 -5.84 -20.10 -11.26
C HIS A 976 -7.34 -19.93 -11.59
N GLN A 977 -8.09 -21.03 -11.68
CA GLN A 977 -9.54 -20.99 -11.84
C GLN A 977 -10.21 -20.23 -10.68
N GLN A 978 -9.77 -20.48 -9.45
CA GLN A 978 -10.28 -19.79 -8.27
C GLN A 978 -9.99 -18.28 -8.27
N ILE A 979 -8.78 -17.87 -8.70
CA ILE A 979 -8.42 -16.46 -8.85
C ILE A 979 -9.31 -15.81 -9.91
N TYR A 980 -9.42 -16.43 -11.09
CA TYR A 980 -10.31 -15.95 -12.16
C TYR A 980 -11.76 -15.81 -11.69
N ASP A 981 -12.30 -16.82 -10.98
CA ASP A 981 -13.67 -16.77 -10.50
C ASP A 981 -13.93 -15.68 -9.45
N THR A 982 -12.90 -15.32 -8.70
CA THR A 982 -12.94 -14.24 -7.71
C THR A 982 -12.84 -12.87 -8.37
N GLU A 983 -12.01 -12.75 -9.42
CA GLU A 983 -11.77 -11.49 -10.12
C GLU A 983 -12.77 -11.19 -11.24
N LYS A 984 -13.39 -12.19 -11.88
CA LYS A 984 -14.35 -11.98 -12.98
C LYS A 984 -15.58 -11.17 -12.57
N GLY A 985 -15.94 -11.18 -11.28
CA GLY A 985 -17.03 -10.36 -10.72
C GLY A 985 -16.66 -8.88 -10.56
N LEU A 986 -15.40 -8.52 -10.85
CA LEU A 986 -14.80 -7.20 -10.68
C LEU A 986 -14.69 -6.42 -12.01
N SER A 987 -14.93 -7.06 -13.14
CA SER A 987 -14.88 -6.49 -14.49
C SER A 987 -16.09 -6.89 -15.34
N GLU A 988 -16.22 -6.30 -16.53
CA GLU A 988 -17.17 -6.81 -17.54
C GLU A 988 -16.76 -8.23 -18.00
N PRO A 989 -17.72 -9.13 -18.24
CA PRO A 989 -17.40 -10.46 -18.77
C PRO A 989 -16.87 -10.33 -20.19
N ARG A 990 -15.70 -10.91 -20.46
CA ARG A 990 -15.12 -11.00 -21.79
C ARG A 990 -14.58 -12.41 -22.04
N PRO A 991 -14.77 -12.98 -23.24
CA PRO A 991 -14.18 -14.24 -23.62
C PRO A 991 -12.67 -14.09 -23.82
N LEU A 992 -11.92 -15.19 -23.69
CA LEU A 992 -10.45 -15.17 -23.72
C LEU A 992 -9.89 -14.57 -25.02
N TYR A 993 -10.48 -14.89 -26.18
CA TYR A 993 -10.03 -14.35 -27.47
C TYR A 993 -10.18 -12.82 -27.60
N ARG A 994 -11.04 -12.19 -26.78
CA ARG A 994 -11.17 -10.72 -26.72
C ARG A 994 -10.61 -10.12 -25.44
N ALA A 995 -9.65 -10.81 -24.82
CA ALA A 995 -8.97 -10.29 -23.64
C ALA A 995 -8.32 -8.92 -23.94
N ASP A 996 -8.58 -7.93 -23.09
CA ASP A 996 -7.97 -6.62 -23.16
C ASP A 996 -6.81 -6.50 -22.16
N PRO A 997 -5.81 -5.64 -22.40
CA PRO A 997 -4.66 -5.49 -21.50
C PRO A 997 -5.03 -5.04 -20.08
N GLY A 998 -6.19 -4.41 -19.87
CA GLY A 998 -6.67 -3.96 -18.57
C GLY A 998 -7.26 -5.06 -17.68
N SER A 999 -7.41 -6.28 -18.19
CA SER A 999 -8.02 -7.41 -17.48
C SER A 999 -7.06 -8.60 -17.32
N PRO A 1000 -6.00 -8.48 -16.50
CA PRO A 1000 -4.92 -9.48 -16.38
C PRO A 1000 -5.40 -10.87 -15.97
N PHE A 1001 -6.42 -10.97 -15.12
CA PHE A 1001 -6.95 -12.27 -14.70
C PHE A 1001 -7.57 -13.08 -15.86
N ILE A 1002 -7.91 -12.44 -16.99
CA ILE A 1002 -8.38 -13.15 -18.19
C ILE A 1002 -7.21 -13.81 -18.90
N TYR A 1003 -6.16 -13.07 -19.28
CA TYR A 1003 -5.07 -13.65 -20.07
C TYR A 1003 -4.03 -14.42 -19.23
N TYR A 1004 -3.85 -14.12 -17.95
CA TYR A 1004 -3.03 -14.94 -17.06
C TYR A 1004 -3.80 -16.16 -16.55
N ASN A 1005 -4.83 -15.95 -15.73
CA ASN A 1005 -5.46 -17.05 -14.98
C ASN A 1005 -6.41 -17.90 -15.85
N LEU A 1006 -7.37 -17.27 -16.54
CA LEU A 1006 -8.25 -18.01 -17.45
C LEU A 1006 -7.44 -18.59 -18.62
N GLY A 1007 -6.47 -17.84 -19.15
CA GLY A 1007 -5.52 -18.31 -20.16
C GLY A 1007 -4.83 -19.62 -19.77
N ALA A 1008 -4.21 -19.68 -18.58
CA ALA A 1008 -3.57 -20.89 -18.06
C ALA A 1008 -4.55 -22.07 -17.99
N VAL A 1009 -5.75 -21.85 -17.43
CA VAL A 1009 -6.77 -22.88 -17.27
C VAL A 1009 -7.25 -23.42 -18.62
N ARG A 1010 -7.52 -22.55 -19.58
CA ARG A 1010 -8.05 -22.93 -20.90
C ARG A 1010 -6.98 -23.64 -21.73
N MET A 1011 -5.75 -23.17 -21.70
CA MET A 1011 -4.62 -23.82 -22.38
C MET A 1011 -4.29 -25.19 -21.78
N TYR A 1012 -4.34 -25.34 -20.46
CA TYR A 1012 -4.18 -26.65 -19.81
C TYR A 1012 -5.30 -27.61 -20.23
N ARG A 1013 -6.58 -27.17 -20.18
CA ARG A 1013 -7.71 -27.99 -20.65
C ARG A 1013 -7.60 -28.36 -22.13
N LEU A 1014 -7.08 -27.46 -22.97
CA LEU A 1014 -6.81 -27.75 -24.37
C LEU A 1014 -5.79 -28.89 -24.51
N SER A 1015 -4.69 -28.85 -23.73
CA SER A 1015 -3.68 -29.91 -23.72
C SER A 1015 -4.23 -31.27 -23.30
N GLU A 1016 -5.25 -31.29 -22.43
CA GLU A 1016 -5.95 -32.51 -22.02
C GLU A 1016 -6.89 -33.06 -23.12
N ILE A 1017 -7.43 -32.19 -23.98
CA ILE A 1017 -8.37 -32.57 -25.05
C ILE A 1017 -7.63 -33.10 -26.28
N ILE A 1018 -6.55 -32.42 -26.71
CA ILE A 1018 -5.83 -32.76 -27.96
C ILE A 1018 -4.41 -33.29 -27.76
N GLY A 1019 -3.91 -33.31 -26.52
CA GLY A 1019 -2.56 -33.72 -26.15
C GLY A 1019 -1.53 -32.58 -26.21
N GLU A 1020 -0.60 -32.56 -25.24
CA GLU A 1020 0.52 -31.60 -25.16
C GLU A 1020 1.33 -31.53 -26.47
N ALA A 1021 1.66 -32.69 -27.07
CA ALA A 1021 2.40 -32.74 -28.32
C ALA A 1021 1.68 -32.06 -29.49
N SER A 1022 0.35 -32.17 -29.56
CA SER A 1022 -0.47 -31.50 -30.59
C SER A 1022 -0.51 -29.99 -30.35
N VAL A 1023 -0.71 -29.56 -29.10
CA VAL A 1023 -0.65 -28.13 -28.73
C VAL A 1023 0.71 -27.55 -29.10
N ASN A 1024 1.80 -28.19 -28.68
CA ASN A 1024 3.17 -27.74 -28.98
C ASN A 1024 3.44 -27.68 -30.48
N LYS A 1025 2.94 -28.66 -31.26
CA LYS A 1025 3.02 -28.64 -32.72
C LYS A 1025 2.26 -27.46 -33.34
N ALA A 1026 1.07 -27.12 -32.82
CA ALA A 1026 0.34 -25.93 -33.26
C ALA A 1026 1.12 -24.64 -32.97
N LEU A 1027 1.65 -24.50 -31.76
CA LEU A 1027 2.45 -23.32 -31.37
C LEU A 1027 3.72 -23.19 -32.22
N LYS A 1028 4.41 -24.30 -32.49
CA LYS A 1028 5.56 -24.35 -33.41
C LYS A 1028 5.19 -23.88 -34.83
N ASN A 1029 4.04 -24.34 -35.34
CA ASN A 1029 3.56 -23.94 -36.66
C ASN A 1029 3.18 -22.45 -36.70
N LEU A 1030 2.51 -21.96 -35.66
CA LEU A 1030 2.16 -20.54 -35.51
C LEU A 1030 3.43 -19.68 -35.56
N LEU A 1031 4.44 -20.03 -34.76
CA LEU A 1031 5.71 -19.33 -34.72
C LEU A 1031 6.40 -19.35 -36.09
N ARG A 1032 6.47 -20.49 -36.76
CA ARG A 1032 7.07 -20.60 -38.10
C ARG A 1032 6.39 -19.72 -39.15
N MET A 1033 5.07 -19.51 -39.05
CA MET A 1033 4.30 -18.71 -40.00
C MET A 1033 4.34 -17.22 -39.69
N HIS A 1034 4.40 -16.84 -38.41
CA HIS A 1034 4.17 -15.46 -37.96
C HIS A 1034 5.34 -14.83 -37.19
N ALA A 1035 6.45 -15.54 -37.00
CA ALA A 1035 7.64 -14.95 -36.41
C ALA A 1035 8.11 -13.75 -37.23
N TYR A 1036 8.63 -12.74 -36.54
CA TYR A 1036 9.26 -11.59 -37.16
C TYR A 1036 10.30 -12.06 -38.22
N PRO A 1037 10.33 -11.46 -39.43
CA PRO A 1037 9.60 -10.27 -39.89
C PRO A 1037 8.28 -10.56 -40.64
N GLY A 1038 7.71 -11.77 -40.52
CA GLY A 1038 6.44 -12.15 -41.15
C GLY A 1038 5.22 -11.41 -40.61
N GLN A 1039 4.06 -11.56 -41.25
CA GLN A 1039 2.81 -10.94 -40.78
C GLN A 1039 2.49 -11.42 -39.35
N PRO A 1040 2.22 -10.52 -38.39
CA PRO A 1040 2.01 -10.95 -37.00
C PRO A 1040 0.72 -11.77 -36.87
N ALA A 1041 0.72 -12.70 -35.92
CA ALA A 1041 -0.44 -13.50 -35.59
C ALA A 1041 -1.47 -12.70 -34.78
N THR A 1042 -2.73 -13.06 -34.97
CA THR A 1042 -3.84 -12.75 -34.08
C THR A 1042 -4.24 -13.99 -33.27
N VAL A 1043 -5.09 -13.83 -32.26
CA VAL A 1043 -5.59 -14.97 -31.49
C VAL A 1043 -6.44 -15.92 -32.36
N LEU A 1044 -7.01 -15.44 -33.47
CA LEU A 1044 -7.73 -16.28 -34.42
C LEU A 1044 -6.76 -17.22 -35.16
N ASP A 1045 -5.58 -16.73 -35.54
CA ASP A 1045 -4.52 -17.57 -36.12
C ASP A 1045 -4.05 -18.65 -35.15
N LEU A 1046 -4.04 -18.36 -33.84
CA LEU A 1046 -3.76 -19.35 -32.79
C LEU A 1046 -4.84 -20.44 -32.72
N ILE A 1047 -6.12 -20.05 -32.72
CA ILE A 1047 -7.25 -21.01 -32.72
C ILE A 1047 -7.20 -21.88 -33.99
N ASP A 1048 -6.96 -21.27 -35.15
CA ASP A 1048 -6.80 -21.99 -36.42
C ASP A 1048 -5.59 -22.95 -36.40
N ALA A 1049 -4.50 -22.56 -35.74
CA ALA A 1049 -3.34 -23.46 -35.56
C ALA A 1049 -3.73 -24.70 -34.76
N PHE A 1050 -4.59 -24.58 -33.74
CA PHE A 1050 -5.13 -25.72 -33.00
C PHE A 1050 -6.08 -26.57 -33.84
N HIS A 1051 -6.94 -25.96 -34.66
CA HIS A 1051 -7.82 -26.69 -35.58
C HIS A 1051 -7.04 -27.54 -36.58
N ARG A 1052 -5.93 -27.03 -37.12
CA ARG A 1052 -5.11 -27.76 -38.10
C ARG A 1052 -4.40 -29.00 -37.55
N VAL A 1053 -4.25 -29.12 -36.23
CA VAL A 1053 -3.60 -30.26 -35.57
C VAL A 1053 -4.59 -31.15 -34.83
N SER A 1054 -5.89 -30.87 -34.91
CA SER A 1054 -6.94 -31.59 -34.18
C SER A 1054 -8.01 -32.14 -35.12
N PRO A 1055 -8.67 -33.26 -34.76
CA PRO A 1055 -9.84 -33.76 -35.49
C PRO A 1055 -10.97 -32.73 -35.53
N LEU A 1056 -11.72 -32.70 -36.65
CA LEU A 1056 -12.87 -31.81 -36.86
C LEU A 1056 -13.92 -31.91 -35.73
N GLU A 1057 -14.09 -33.09 -35.14
CA GLU A 1057 -15.04 -33.33 -34.04
C GLU A 1057 -14.70 -32.56 -32.75
N LEU A 1058 -13.44 -32.13 -32.58
CA LEU A 1058 -12.98 -31.40 -31.40
C LEU A 1058 -13.01 -29.88 -31.59
N HIS A 1059 -13.18 -29.38 -32.82
CA HIS A 1059 -13.19 -27.93 -33.10
C HIS A 1059 -14.22 -27.16 -32.27
N PRO A 1060 -15.49 -27.62 -32.10
CA PRO A 1060 -16.45 -26.92 -31.23
C PRO A 1060 -16.00 -26.83 -29.77
N LYS A 1061 -15.27 -27.85 -29.27
CA LYS A 1061 -14.73 -27.82 -27.91
C LYS A 1061 -13.57 -26.83 -27.81
N ILE A 1062 -12.71 -26.75 -28.82
CA ILE A 1062 -11.62 -25.77 -28.89
C ILE A 1062 -12.21 -24.36 -28.91
N ASP A 1063 -13.17 -24.08 -29.79
CA ASP A 1063 -13.86 -22.79 -29.87
C ASP A 1063 -14.46 -22.38 -28.52
N SER A 1064 -15.13 -23.31 -27.82
CA SER A 1064 -15.72 -23.02 -26.50
C SER A 1064 -14.70 -22.64 -25.43
N LEU A 1065 -13.42 -23.05 -25.54
CA LEU A 1065 -12.40 -22.67 -24.57
C LEU A 1065 -11.97 -21.21 -24.72
N PHE A 1066 -12.08 -20.64 -25.93
CA PHE A 1066 -11.61 -19.30 -26.22
C PHE A 1066 -12.74 -18.28 -26.38
N MET A 1067 -13.88 -18.70 -26.93
CA MET A 1067 -14.99 -17.83 -27.33
C MET A 1067 -16.11 -17.72 -26.30
N GLU A 1068 -16.16 -18.62 -25.31
CA GLU A 1068 -17.08 -18.61 -24.16
C GLU A 1068 -16.36 -18.27 -22.85
#